data_AF-A0A7C4QQW6-F1
#
_entry.id   AF-A0A7C4QQW6-F1
#
_cell.length_a   1.000
_cell.length_b   1.000
_cell.length_c   1.000
_cell.angle_alpha   90.00
_cell.angle_beta   90.00
_cell.angle_gamma   90.00
#
_symmetry.space_group_name_H-M   'P 1'
#
loop_
_entity.id
_entity.type
_entity.pdbx_description
1 polymer ?
#
loop_
_entity_poly.entity_id
_entity_poly.type
_entity_poly.pdbx_seq_one_letter_code
_entity_poly.pdbx_strand_id
1 'polypeptide(L)'
;MSIIQAVSQNIETPFNKNAMCPPMKHRMVSWLNRTANLSRIAAMVALLALASVPAHAATMSASATAPPVTGADIANYGTVTGTDKWFAGTEAGTSAAKGQTFATSNSPVLLKAVTYQVTASQKAEPTKQYVIRVGTVSGTNFTQIYSETATQTFTWNGGEYMTWTLATPVLLAANTTYGVDIAMTSSTSAWQTGIPYLNVTANAYAGGQRYNSGNGGVGASTITLVSTSDRVFHLDMEDPMQPSPEDGSRVPAGLVQLSWKNLIPNVGAEVWVDVWFGTNVGALAKVVDAGLNTTNTIVPAPGAATYYWRVDSYLDGAPTGTPLASKIFSFIVYDSDSDGIPDAYELANTDPPSATALTPDDDDDSDGLTNMQEFQLGTRANVADTDGDGLNDGAELAGAGSRPPTNPLSNDTDGDGLSDGVESNTGIWANASNTGTNPTKTDTDGDGLRDGVETHTGVFVNATNTGTHPLLADSDSDGAGDWYEITATYTDPNNGASKPKIPYPLPKPDSSTGTTNKRVKVFILSGQSNMVGMGDVNPINTLGTLNTVVKVEGKFPNLLETNGNWSVRNDVMYRGVISAIGNAPLTVGQGASSTAIGPELGFGHVMGWYFEEPVLLIKTSIGNRSLLWDCLPPGSPRFDHTDGYTYAGYGESPNRWLTSTGGPSPFVWYAGKQYDDYFLAEADMGAPAWAAGLAYPKDCQVRNNGVTYISKSAHTSDADSEPGVGANWATYWSLYTIFNVVDILDNWATQYPQWAAQGFEIAGYVWFQGNKDLGEPAASHYETNLVNLIQNLRSYYANRYPGQCNTNTPFVIATGCGDPGTSGYGLAVANAQLALNNPTNYPQFVGNVKTMDTRGYWRDVAVSPVNQGYHYNRNAETFLLTGDALGRGMLELLSAGTNANADYAGWAANFTGANLNDPNADLDGDGLSNDEERIWGLDPTSRASAKPIQTAPRPDLGIFTYTRRHSTLAGLTYTVWTSADLIAWTQDTGAIQQPGPPDAVGVETVTVTLSPARLTGPRLFVRMRAE
;
A
#
# COMPACT_ATOMS: atom_id res chain seq x y z
N MET A 1 -27.03 49.18 54.67
CA MET A 1 -25.55 49.28 54.81
C MET A 1 -25.15 49.70 56.24
N SER A 2 -25.79 49.14 57.28
CA SER A 2 -25.77 49.72 58.64
C SER A 2 -25.68 48.70 59.79
N ILE A 3 -25.53 47.41 59.48
CA ILE A 3 -25.35 46.33 60.47
C ILE A 3 -23.93 45.71 60.38
N ILE A 4 -23.26 45.85 59.23
CA ILE A 4 -21.92 45.29 58.95
C ILE A 4 -20.84 45.92 59.84
N GLN A 5 -21.06 47.12 60.37
CA GLN A 5 -20.05 47.91 61.11
C GLN A 5 -19.90 47.52 62.59
N ALA A 6 -20.69 46.58 63.10
CA ALA A 6 -20.73 46.21 64.53
C ALA A 6 -20.03 44.89 64.90
N VAL A 7 -19.58 44.10 63.92
CA VAL A 7 -19.01 42.74 64.14
C VAL A 7 -17.49 42.66 63.82
N SER A 8 -16.89 43.76 63.34
CA SER A 8 -15.46 43.82 62.94
C SER A 8 -14.50 44.15 64.10
N GLN A 9 -14.93 44.09 65.35
CA GLN A 9 -14.10 44.38 66.52
C GLN A 9 -14.35 43.36 67.63
N ASN A 10 -13.25 42.85 68.20
CA ASN A 10 -13.16 41.59 68.97
C ASN A 10 -13.45 40.38 68.05
N ILE A 11 -12.55 39.43 67.83
CA ILE A 11 -11.65 38.80 68.81
C ILE A 11 -10.24 38.61 68.21
N GLU A 12 -9.24 39.27 68.79
CA GLU A 12 -7.85 38.81 68.78
C GLU A 12 -7.48 38.30 70.18
N THR A 13 -7.27 36.99 70.34
CA THR A 13 -6.41 36.37 71.38
C THR A 13 -6.40 34.84 71.17
N PRO A 14 -5.27 34.13 71.41
CA PRO A 14 -5.18 32.70 71.16
C PRO A 14 -5.82 31.88 72.28
N PHE A 15 -7.00 31.30 72.03
CA PHE A 15 -7.66 30.44 73.01
C PHE A 15 -7.00 29.05 73.11
N ASN A 16 -6.62 28.66 74.33
CA ASN A 16 -5.83 27.47 74.61
C ASN A 16 -6.65 26.18 74.39
N LYS A 17 -6.12 25.23 73.60
CA LYS A 17 -6.84 24.01 73.17
C LYS A 17 -7.04 22.95 74.26
N ASN A 18 -6.36 23.04 75.41
CA ASN A 18 -6.24 21.92 76.36
C ASN A 18 -7.31 21.86 77.47
N ALA A 19 -8.48 22.50 77.31
CA ALA A 19 -9.48 22.62 78.39
C ALA A 19 -10.96 22.63 77.96
N MET A 20 -11.41 21.74 77.07
CA MET A 20 -12.87 21.51 76.83
C MET A 20 -13.21 20.05 76.50
N CYS A 21 -14.26 19.53 77.15
CA CYS A 21 -14.78 18.17 76.95
C CYS A 21 -15.74 18.06 75.73
N PRO A 22 -15.96 16.84 75.19
CA PRO A 22 -16.64 16.64 73.91
C PRO A 22 -18.02 17.32 73.69
N PRO A 23 -18.98 17.31 74.65
CA PRO A 23 -20.37 17.69 74.36
C PRO A 23 -20.58 19.14 73.88
N MET A 24 -19.68 20.07 74.24
CA MET A 24 -19.84 21.49 73.87
C MET A 24 -19.48 21.78 72.40
N LYS A 25 -18.65 20.95 71.74
CA LYS A 25 -18.23 21.22 70.34
C LYS A 25 -19.39 21.14 69.34
N HIS A 26 -20.36 20.25 69.54
CA HIS A 26 -21.48 20.08 68.60
C HIS A 26 -22.48 21.25 68.59
N ARG A 27 -22.79 21.86 69.75
CA ARG A 27 -23.88 22.85 69.84
C ARG A 27 -23.54 24.23 69.26
N MET A 28 -22.27 24.61 69.13
CA MET A 28 -21.88 25.85 68.43
C MET A 28 -21.98 25.72 66.90
N VAL A 29 -21.55 24.59 66.33
CA VAL A 29 -21.60 24.35 64.87
C VAL A 29 -23.05 24.37 64.36
N SER A 30 -23.98 23.78 65.12
CA SER A 30 -25.41 23.78 64.78
C SER A 30 -26.09 25.17 64.80
N TRP A 31 -25.45 26.19 65.40
CA TRP A 31 -26.00 27.54 65.46
C TRP A 31 -25.46 28.42 64.32
N LEU A 32 -24.15 28.40 64.08
CA LEU A 32 -23.49 29.14 62.99
C LEU A 32 -24.03 28.78 61.60
N ASN A 33 -24.33 27.49 61.35
CA ASN A 33 -24.83 27.06 60.04
C ASN A 33 -26.30 27.46 59.78
N ARG A 34 -27.09 27.83 60.81
CA ARG A 34 -28.52 28.18 60.63
C ARG A 34 -28.76 29.61 60.15
N THR A 35 -27.82 30.53 60.37
CA THR A 35 -27.91 31.91 59.85
C THR A 35 -27.36 32.06 58.42
N ALA A 36 -26.53 31.13 57.95
CA ALA A 36 -25.97 31.16 56.60
C ALA A 36 -26.97 30.79 55.48
N ASN A 37 -28.01 30.01 55.78
CA ASN A 37 -28.95 29.52 54.74
C ASN A 37 -30.01 30.55 54.33
N LEU A 38 -30.36 31.52 55.18
CA LEU A 38 -31.37 32.53 54.85
C LEU A 38 -30.88 33.58 53.83
N SER A 39 -29.57 33.80 53.71
CA SER A 39 -28.98 34.70 52.72
C SER A 39 -28.71 34.05 51.36
N ARG A 40 -28.69 32.71 51.27
CA ARG A 40 -28.52 31.98 49.98
C ARG A 40 -29.85 31.75 49.25
N ILE A 41 -30.94 31.51 49.97
CA ILE A 41 -32.27 31.32 49.36
C ILE A 41 -32.71 32.58 48.59
N ALA A 42 -32.38 33.77 49.08
CA ALA A 42 -32.64 35.04 48.39
C ALA A 42 -31.85 35.23 47.08
N ALA A 43 -30.77 34.47 46.85
CA ALA A 43 -29.98 34.52 45.61
C ALA A 43 -30.47 33.50 44.57
N MET A 44 -30.86 32.29 44.98
CA MET A 44 -31.25 31.23 44.05
C MET A 44 -32.58 31.51 43.32
N VAL A 45 -33.49 32.29 43.93
CA VAL A 45 -34.74 32.72 43.27
C VAL A 45 -34.51 33.74 42.14
N ALA A 46 -33.33 34.38 42.08
CA ALA A 46 -33.01 35.37 41.04
C ALA A 46 -32.36 34.77 39.77
N LEU A 47 -32.01 33.48 39.76
CA LEU A 47 -31.23 32.85 38.68
C LEU A 47 -32.01 31.87 37.79
N LEU A 48 -33.28 31.63 38.09
CA LEU A 48 -34.12 30.61 37.43
C LEU A 48 -35.04 31.18 36.33
N ALA A 49 -34.62 32.29 35.70
CA ALA A 49 -35.42 32.98 34.68
C ALA A 49 -34.55 33.69 33.63
N LEU A 50 -33.98 32.93 32.69
CA LEU A 50 -33.96 33.24 31.24
C LEU A 50 -33.21 32.14 30.46
N ALA A 51 -33.88 31.57 29.47
CA ALA A 51 -33.24 30.81 28.40
C ALA A 51 -32.90 31.74 27.22
N SER A 52 -32.12 31.24 26.26
CA SER A 52 -31.49 31.96 25.14
C SER A 52 -30.40 32.96 25.55
N VAL A 53 -29.20 32.79 24.97
CA VAL A 53 -28.21 33.85 24.88
C VAL A 53 -28.59 34.70 23.66
N PRO A 54 -28.82 36.02 23.79
CA PRO A 54 -29.06 36.86 22.63
C PRO A 54 -27.82 36.91 21.74
N ALA A 55 -28.02 36.89 20.42
CA ALA A 55 -26.98 37.26 19.47
C ALA A 55 -26.46 38.65 19.87
N HIS A 56 -25.16 38.75 20.14
CA HIS A 56 -24.54 40.06 20.39
C HIS A 56 -24.52 40.81 19.07
N ALA A 57 -24.96 42.08 19.07
CA ALA A 57 -24.83 42.89 17.87
C ALA A 57 -23.34 43.04 17.52
N ALA A 58 -22.98 42.99 16.23
CA ALA A 58 -21.62 43.20 15.77
C ALA A 58 -21.06 44.52 16.34
N THR A 59 -19.94 44.44 17.06
CA THR A 59 -19.37 45.59 17.75
C THR A 59 -18.05 46.01 17.13
N MET A 60 -17.92 47.31 16.89
CA MET A 60 -16.65 47.95 16.60
C MET A 60 -16.16 48.64 17.87
N SER A 61 -14.87 48.61 18.14
CA SER A 61 -14.24 49.35 19.24
C SER A 61 -12.91 49.96 18.83
N ALA A 62 -12.51 51.06 19.49
CA ALA A 62 -11.23 51.75 19.31
C ALA A 62 -10.31 51.53 20.50
N SER A 63 -9.01 51.34 20.23
CA SER A 63 -7.96 51.35 21.25
C SER A 63 -6.72 52.12 20.79
N ALA A 64 -6.10 52.89 21.70
CA ALA A 64 -4.82 53.54 21.44
C ALA A 64 -3.62 52.58 21.47
N THR A 65 -3.81 51.36 21.98
CA THR A 65 -2.81 50.29 22.05
C THR A 65 -3.29 49.04 21.32
N ALA A 66 -2.40 48.31 20.65
CA ALA A 66 -2.75 47.05 20.03
C ALA A 66 -3.26 46.04 21.08
N PRO A 67 -4.16 45.11 20.72
CA PRO A 67 -4.49 43.98 21.58
C PRO A 67 -3.24 43.17 21.95
N PRO A 68 -3.20 42.55 23.15
CA PRO A 68 -2.17 41.57 23.46
C PRO A 68 -2.35 40.32 22.58
N VAL A 69 -1.25 39.79 22.05
CA VAL A 69 -1.21 38.46 21.43
C VAL A 69 -1.41 37.40 22.53
N THR A 70 -2.28 36.43 22.29
CA THR A 70 -2.69 35.41 23.27
C THR A 70 -2.54 33.98 22.71
N GLY A 71 -3.14 33.00 23.38
CA GLY A 71 -3.35 31.66 22.80
C GLY A 71 -4.32 31.67 21.61
N ALA A 72 -5.20 32.68 21.51
CA ALA A 72 -6.25 32.82 20.50
C ALA A 72 -5.84 33.67 19.28
N ASP A 73 -4.64 33.47 18.75
CA ASP A 73 -4.11 34.24 17.61
C ASP A 73 -3.86 33.33 16.39
N ILE A 74 -4.09 33.85 15.18
CA ILE A 74 -3.69 33.21 13.90
C ILE A 74 -2.25 32.64 13.90
N ALA A 75 -1.33 33.24 14.67
CA ALA A 75 0.05 32.76 14.81
C ALA A 75 0.17 31.33 15.39
N ASN A 76 -0.86 30.83 16.10
CA ASN A 76 -0.92 29.48 16.64
C ASN A 76 -1.71 28.51 15.74
N TYR A 77 -2.50 29.02 14.80
CA TYR A 77 -3.53 28.27 14.06
C TYR A 77 -3.48 28.44 12.52
N GLY A 78 -2.46 29.11 11.98
CA GLY A 78 -2.35 29.32 10.53
C GLY A 78 -1.23 30.27 10.14
N THR A 79 -1.29 30.79 8.91
CA THR A 79 -0.30 31.72 8.35
C THR A 79 -0.96 32.80 7.49
N VAL A 80 -0.44 34.03 7.54
CA VAL A 80 -0.91 35.14 6.69
C VAL A 80 -0.19 35.04 5.34
N THR A 81 -0.94 34.94 4.24
CA THR A 81 -0.41 34.69 2.88
C THR A 81 0.07 35.96 2.15
N GLY A 82 0.13 37.10 2.86
CA GLY A 82 0.80 38.33 2.43
C GLY A 82 0.27 38.99 1.16
N THR A 83 -0.89 38.58 0.64
CA THR A 83 -1.42 39.03 -0.66
C THR A 83 -2.80 39.68 -0.54
N ASP A 84 -2.83 41.00 -0.68
CA ASP A 84 -4.05 41.78 -0.87
C ASP A 84 -4.73 41.39 -2.19
N LYS A 85 -6.06 41.24 -2.17
CA LYS A 85 -6.86 41.00 -3.38
C LYS A 85 -8.09 41.90 -3.41
N TRP A 86 -8.56 42.19 -4.63
CA TRP A 86 -9.72 43.03 -4.90
C TRP A 86 -10.94 42.15 -5.12
N PHE A 87 -12.02 42.41 -4.39
CA PHE A 87 -13.20 41.56 -4.35
C PHE A 87 -14.44 42.32 -4.81
N ALA A 88 -15.19 41.73 -5.75
CA ALA A 88 -16.45 42.29 -6.22
C ALA A 88 -17.56 42.16 -5.15
N GLY A 89 -18.64 42.92 -5.32
CA GLY A 89 -19.79 42.92 -4.42
C GLY A 89 -21.03 43.49 -5.12
N THR A 90 -22.21 43.12 -4.63
CA THR A 90 -23.51 43.41 -5.25
C THR A 90 -24.26 44.60 -4.64
N GLU A 91 -23.67 45.32 -3.69
CA GLU A 91 -24.24 46.59 -3.20
C GLU A 91 -24.14 47.71 -4.27
N ALA A 92 -25.14 48.59 -4.29
CA ALA A 92 -25.39 49.45 -5.43
C ALA A 92 -24.41 50.64 -5.55
N GLY A 93 -23.39 50.49 -6.39
CA GLY A 93 -22.76 51.61 -7.10
C GLY A 93 -21.31 51.98 -6.75
N THR A 94 -20.53 51.09 -6.12
CA THR A 94 -19.11 51.35 -5.80
C THR A 94 -18.14 50.34 -6.44
N SER A 95 -16.91 50.77 -6.72
CA SER A 95 -15.91 49.98 -7.44
C SER A 95 -14.94 49.24 -6.51
N ALA A 96 -15.29 47.99 -6.22
CA ALA A 96 -14.48 46.91 -5.60
C ALA A 96 -13.88 47.19 -4.20
N ALA A 97 -14.30 46.39 -3.22
CA ALA A 97 -13.64 46.32 -1.92
C ALA A 97 -12.27 45.61 -2.04
N LYS A 98 -11.44 45.75 -1.00
CA LYS A 98 -10.12 45.10 -0.92
C LYS A 98 -10.03 44.31 0.38
N GLY A 99 -9.52 43.09 0.30
CA GLY A 99 -9.40 42.21 1.44
C GLY A 99 -8.02 41.58 1.61
N GLN A 100 -7.74 41.23 2.86
CA GLN A 100 -6.55 40.51 3.29
C GLN A 100 -6.77 39.00 3.08
N THR A 101 -5.75 38.28 2.60
CA THR A 101 -5.78 36.81 2.55
C THR A 101 -4.89 36.16 3.60
N PHE A 102 -5.28 34.96 4.04
CA PHE A 102 -4.58 34.10 5.00
C PHE A 102 -4.99 32.62 4.80
N ALA A 103 -4.25 31.69 5.40
CA ALA A 103 -4.53 30.26 5.37
C ALA A 103 -4.50 29.64 6.78
N THR A 104 -5.38 28.66 7.02
CA THR A 104 -5.45 27.87 8.26
C THR A 104 -4.38 26.78 8.31
N SER A 105 -4.07 26.28 9.52
CA SER A 105 -3.19 25.13 9.73
C SER A 105 -3.90 23.79 9.46
N ASN A 106 -3.33 22.68 9.91
CA ASN A 106 -3.89 21.33 9.79
C ASN A 106 -5.14 21.08 10.65
N SER A 107 -5.63 22.06 11.41
CA SER A 107 -6.88 22.00 12.18
C SER A 107 -7.80 23.20 11.85
N PRO A 108 -9.13 23.04 11.84
CA PRO A 108 -10.07 24.16 11.67
C PRO A 108 -10.05 25.13 12.85
N VAL A 109 -10.54 26.36 12.63
CA VAL A 109 -10.65 27.40 13.68
C VAL A 109 -11.85 28.32 13.49
N LEU A 110 -12.33 28.91 14.59
CA LEU A 110 -13.25 30.04 14.54
C LEU A 110 -12.47 31.36 14.41
N LEU A 111 -12.77 32.16 13.40
CA LEU A 111 -12.44 33.60 13.41
C LEU A 111 -13.48 34.33 14.27
N LYS A 112 -13.05 34.97 15.37
CA LYS A 112 -13.94 35.72 16.29
C LYS A 112 -13.92 37.23 16.08
N ALA A 113 -12.75 37.81 15.84
CA ALA A 113 -12.59 39.25 15.63
C ALA A 113 -11.47 39.58 14.64
N VAL A 114 -11.59 40.75 14.02
CA VAL A 114 -10.60 41.29 13.07
C VAL A 114 -10.15 42.66 13.58
N THR A 115 -8.86 42.80 13.86
CA THR A 115 -8.26 44.06 14.32
C THR A 115 -7.34 44.65 13.26
N TYR A 116 -7.47 45.95 12.98
CA TYR A 116 -6.61 46.70 12.05
C TYR A 116 -6.32 48.11 12.55
N GLN A 117 -5.16 48.67 12.18
CA GLN A 117 -4.78 50.04 12.56
C GLN A 117 -5.31 51.11 11.58
N VAL A 118 -5.88 52.19 12.12
CA VAL A 118 -6.42 53.34 11.38
C VAL A 118 -5.29 54.27 10.92
N THR A 119 -5.38 54.73 9.67
CA THR A 119 -4.41 55.66 9.08
C THR A 119 -4.77 57.12 9.35
N ALA A 120 -3.77 58.00 9.46
CA ALA A 120 -3.99 59.44 9.73
C ALA A 120 -4.75 60.21 8.62
N SER A 121 -4.94 59.59 7.45
CA SER A 121 -5.81 60.09 6.37
C SER A 121 -7.30 59.81 6.59
N GLN A 122 -7.66 58.91 7.49
CA GLN A 122 -9.06 58.56 7.78
C GLN A 122 -9.60 59.48 8.88
N LYS A 123 -10.58 60.32 8.53
CA LYS A 123 -11.40 61.05 9.49
C LYS A 123 -12.72 60.29 9.67
N ALA A 124 -13.14 60.12 10.91
CA ALA A 124 -14.42 59.48 11.21
C ALA A 124 -15.61 60.39 10.85
N GLU A 125 -16.54 59.83 10.06
CA GLU A 125 -17.89 60.36 9.87
C GLU A 125 -18.76 59.80 11.02
N PRO A 126 -19.34 60.64 11.90
CA PRO A 126 -20.08 60.14 13.06
C PRO A 126 -21.39 59.46 12.65
N THR A 127 -21.60 58.22 13.08
CA THR A 127 -22.79 57.39 12.79
C THR A 127 -22.85 56.88 11.35
N LYS A 128 -21.99 55.90 11.03
CA LYS A 128 -21.94 55.23 9.73
C LYS A 128 -22.04 53.71 9.83
N GLN A 129 -22.66 53.09 8.84
CA GLN A 129 -22.75 51.63 8.71
C GLN A 129 -21.64 51.09 7.81
N TYR A 130 -21.07 49.97 8.26
CA TYR A 130 -20.02 49.22 7.60
C TYR A 130 -20.48 47.77 7.43
N VAL A 131 -19.94 47.07 6.44
CA VAL A 131 -20.16 45.63 6.21
C VAL A 131 -18.82 44.91 6.28
N ILE A 132 -18.68 43.85 7.07
CA ILE A 132 -17.55 42.91 7.00
C ILE A 132 -17.96 41.67 6.19
N ARG A 133 -17.04 41.12 5.40
CA ARG A 133 -17.27 39.96 4.52
C ARG A 133 -16.11 38.98 4.63
N VAL A 134 -16.40 37.69 4.77
CA VAL A 134 -15.42 36.60 4.78
C VAL A 134 -15.76 35.60 3.67
N GLY A 135 -14.76 35.04 3.00
CA GLY A 135 -14.96 34.15 1.86
C GLY A 135 -13.76 33.27 1.54
N THR A 136 -13.98 32.17 0.84
CA THR A 136 -12.89 31.34 0.28
C THR A 136 -12.28 32.03 -0.93
N VAL A 137 -10.98 31.87 -1.13
CA VAL A 137 -10.23 32.54 -2.21
C VAL A 137 -9.54 31.52 -3.11
N SER A 138 -9.91 31.51 -4.39
CA SER A 138 -9.26 30.70 -5.43
C SER A 138 -8.89 31.58 -6.62
N GLY A 139 -7.59 31.67 -6.93
CA GLY A 139 -7.08 32.63 -7.91
C GLY A 139 -7.39 34.07 -7.51
N THR A 140 -8.14 34.78 -8.35
CA THR A 140 -8.72 36.11 -8.09
C THR A 140 -10.16 36.08 -7.59
N ASN A 141 -10.80 34.90 -7.55
CA ASN A 141 -12.20 34.77 -7.20
C ASN A 141 -12.39 34.70 -5.69
N PHE A 142 -13.39 35.43 -5.18
CA PHE A 142 -13.79 35.45 -3.79
C PHE A 142 -15.22 34.96 -3.69
N THR A 143 -15.42 33.82 -3.05
CA THR A 143 -16.74 33.26 -2.77
C THR A 143 -17.08 33.61 -1.34
N GLN A 144 -17.91 34.63 -1.16
CA GLN A 144 -18.39 35.07 0.15
C GLN A 144 -19.13 33.92 0.84
N ILE A 145 -18.70 33.54 2.04
CA ILE A 145 -19.36 32.56 2.91
C ILE A 145 -20.08 33.22 4.10
N TYR A 146 -19.65 34.42 4.47
CA TYR A 146 -20.21 35.17 5.60
C TYR A 146 -20.18 36.67 5.33
N SER A 147 -21.16 37.40 5.86
CA SER A 147 -21.22 38.87 5.83
C SER A 147 -22.15 39.39 6.92
N GLU A 148 -21.76 40.49 7.57
CA GLU A 148 -22.61 41.19 8.56
C GLU A 148 -22.36 42.71 8.55
N THR A 149 -23.26 43.47 9.17
CA THR A 149 -23.26 44.95 9.13
C THR A 149 -23.25 45.55 10.54
N ALA A 150 -22.25 46.39 10.85
CA ALA A 150 -22.13 47.10 12.13
C ALA A 150 -22.26 48.62 11.94
N THR A 151 -22.62 49.34 13.02
CA THR A 151 -22.71 50.82 13.00
C THR A 151 -21.65 51.45 13.90
N GLN A 152 -20.75 52.23 13.32
CA GLN A 152 -19.76 53.03 14.04
C GLN A 152 -20.45 54.19 14.77
N THR A 153 -20.37 54.21 16.10
CA THR A 153 -20.97 55.26 16.96
C THR A 153 -19.96 56.24 17.58
N PHE A 154 -18.67 56.10 17.25
CA PHE A 154 -17.56 56.81 17.90
C PHE A 154 -16.50 57.29 16.89
N THR A 155 -15.89 58.44 17.19
CA THR A 155 -14.81 59.05 16.39
C THR A 155 -13.52 58.26 16.53
N TRP A 156 -12.81 58.02 15.42
CA TRP A 156 -11.49 57.38 15.39
C TRP A 156 -10.39 58.43 15.17
N ASN A 157 -9.23 58.21 15.77
CA ASN A 157 -8.00 58.96 15.51
C ASN A 157 -7.00 58.13 14.70
N GLY A 158 -6.19 58.79 13.87
CA GLY A 158 -5.12 58.13 13.13
C GLY A 158 -4.06 57.53 14.07
N GLY A 159 -3.81 56.23 13.94
CA GLY A 159 -2.89 55.45 14.78
C GLY A 159 -3.59 54.55 15.80
N GLU A 160 -4.91 54.71 16.04
CA GLU A 160 -5.70 53.80 16.85
C GLU A 160 -5.94 52.46 16.13
N TYR A 161 -6.18 51.40 16.91
CA TYR A 161 -6.55 50.08 16.43
C TYR A 161 -8.06 49.92 16.53
N MET A 162 -8.71 49.58 15.42
CA MET A 162 -10.12 49.17 15.42
C MET A 162 -10.21 47.67 15.52
N THR A 163 -10.94 47.17 16.51
CA THR A 163 -11.35 45.77 16.60
C THR A 163 -12.81 45.66 16.18
N TRP A 164 -13.07 44.83 15.17
CA TRP A 164 -14.40 44.36 14.81
C TRP A 164 -14.61 42.99 15.45
N THR A 165 -15.48 42.91 16.45
CA THR A 165 -15.92 41.64 17.04
C THR A 165 -17.19 41.20 16.33
N LEU A 166 -17.15 40.01 15.72
CA LEU A 166 -18.24 39.49 14.90
C LEU A 166 -19.46 39.17 15.76
N ALA A 167 -20.69 39.38 15.25
CA ALA A 167 -21.90 38.93 15.95
C ALA A 167 -21.96 37.40 16.07
N THR A 168 -21.44 36.72 15.04
CA THR A 168 -21.28 35.26 14.98
C THR A 168 -19.89 34.95 14.44
N PRO A 169 -18.98 34.34 15.24
CA PRO A 169 -17.70 33.85 14.74
C PRO A 169 -17.85 32.86 13.58
N VAL A 170 -16.88 32.87 12.66
CA VAL A 170 -16.95 32.11 11.40
C VAL A 170 -16.02 30.90 11.46
N LEU A 171 -16.56 29.70 11.28
CA LEU A 171 -15.76 28.47 11.18
C LEU A 171 -15.02 28.41 9.83
N LEU A 172 -13.70 28.19 9.91
CA LEU A 172 -12.77 28.09 8.81
C LEU A 172 -12.14 26.69 8.80
N ALA A 173 -12.26 25.98 7.68
CA ALA A 173 -11.74 24.63 7.51
C ALA A 173 -10.20 24.60 7.54
N ALA A 174 -9.62 23.44 7.88
CA ALA A 174 -8.17 23.21 7.85
C ALA A 174 -7.57 23.40 6.43
N ASN A 175 -6.27 23.72 6.37
CA ASN A 175 -5.44 23.83 5.17
C ASN A 175 -6.03 24.70 4.03
N THR A 176 -6.93 25.64 4.35
CA THR A 176 -7.77 26.36 3.38
C THR A 176 -7.43 27.85 3.36
N THR A 177 -7.40 28.46 2.17
CA THR A 177 -7.11 29.90 1.99
C THR A 177 -8.40 30.72 1.97
N TYR A 178 -8.47 31.68 2.88
CA TYR A 178 -9.59 32.60 3.07
C TYR A 178 -9.19 34.05 2.78
N GLY A 179 -10.20 34.89 2.56
CA GLY A 179 -10.09 36.33 2.45
C GLY A 179 -11.11 37.03 3.36
N VAL A 180 -10.77 38.23 3.82
CA VAL A 180 -11.67 39.09 4.60
C VAL A 180 -11.57 40.55 4.13
N ASP A 181 -12.71 41.21 3.91
CA ASP A 181 -12.82 42.64 3.64
C ASP A 181 -13.87 43.35 4.51
N ILE A 182 -13.78 44.68 4.58
CA ILE A 182 -14.77 45.56 5.22
C ILE A 182 -15.03 46.75 4.30
N ALA A 183 -16.29 47.09 4.09
CA ALA A 183 -16.78 48.22 3.26
C ALA A 183 -17.73 49.14 4.07
N MET A 184 -18.22 50.23 3.45
CA MET A 184 -19.28 51.12 4.00
C MET A 184 -20.56 50.99 3.17
N THR A 185 -21.73 50.88 3.81
CA THR A 185 -23.01 50.68 3.08
C THR A 185 -23.46 51.93 2.30
N SER A 186 -23.15 53.15 2.78
CA SER A 186 -23.48 54.38 2.07
C SER A 186 -22.68 55.62 2.52
N SER A 187 -22.10 56.33 1.55
CA SER A 187 -21.53 57.66 1.75
C SER A 187 -22.02 58.65 0.69
N THR A 188 -22.30 59.87 1.14
CA THR A 188 -22.63 61.05 0.31
C THR A 188 -21.39 61.90 -0.01
N SER A 189 -20.23 61.58 0.57
CA SER A 189 -18.93 62.13 0.20
C SER A 189 -18.17 61.14 -0.68
N ALA A 190 -17.23 61.63 -1.50
CA ALA A 190 -16.47 60.81 -2.46
C ALA A 190 -15.50 59.79 -1.82
N TRP A 191 -15.53 59.63 -0.50
CA TRP A 191 -14.79 58.61 0.25
C TRP A 191 -15.66 57.35 0.38
N GLN A 192 -15.70 56.57 -0.71
CA GLN A 192 -16.40 55.28 -0.81
C GLN A 192 -15.39 54.14 -1.03
N THR A 193 -14.51 53.90 -0.05
CA THR A 193 -13.61 52.73 -0.03
C THR A 193 -13.45 52.18 1.39
N GLY A 194 -13.14 50.89 1.48
CA GLY A 194 -13.19 50.08 2.72
C GLY A 194 -11.95 50.11 3.61
N ILE A 195 -11.50 48.94 4.09
CA ILE A 195 -10.29 48.75 4.92
C ILE A 195 -9.12 49.63 4.42
N PRO A 196 -8.37 50.33 5.31
CA PRO A 196 -7.20 51.10 4.91
C PRO A 196 -6.19 50.22 4.16
N TYR A 197 -5.58 50.80 3.12
CA TYR A 197 -4.69 50.07 2.21
C TYR A 197 -3.43 49.55 2.94
N LEU A 198 -3.41 48.26 3.28
CA LEU A 198 -2.35 47.55 4.01
C LEU A 198 -1.15 47.23 3.10
N ASN A 199 -0.58 48.29 2.53
CA ASN A 199 0.59 48.29 1.62
C ASN A 199 1.92 47.79 2.26
N VAL A 200 1.82 47.11 3.40
CA VAL A 200 2.78 46.24 4.11
C VAL A 200 1.92 45.44 5.10
N THR A 201 1.96 44.10 5.00
CA THR A 201 1.32 43.23 5.99
C THR A 201 2.09 43.28 7.32
N ALA A 202 1.41 43.01 8.43
CA ALA A 202 2.03 43.06 9.74
C ALA A 202 2.92 41.84 10.01
N ASN A 203 4.05 42.10 10.64
CA ASN A 203 5.01 41.08 11.03
C ASN A 203 4.48 40.25 12.21
N ALA A 204 4.39 38.92 12.04
CA ALA A 204 3.98 38.03 13.11
C ALA A 204 4.96 38.06 14.29
N TYR A 205 4.45 37.85 15.50
CA TYR A 205 5.22 37.73 16.73
C TYR A 205 5.05 36.32 17.31
N ALA A 206 6.14 35.56 17.38
CA ALA A 206 6.20 34.28 18.08
C ALA A 206 7.52 34.19 18.86
N GLY A 207 7.48 33.64 20.08
CA GLY A 207 8.68 33.42 20.91
C GLY A 207 9.54 34.66 21.25
N GLY A 208 9.04 35.88 21.00
CA GLY A 208 9.79 37.13 21.18
C GLY A 208 10.59 37.61 19.96
N GLN A 209 10.39 37.02 18.77
CA GLN A 209 10.98 37.48 17.50
C GLN A 209 9.91 37.99 16.52
N ARG A 210 10.32 38.86 15.57
CA ARG A 210 9.47 39.38 14.47
C ARG A 210 9.81 38.71 13.14
N TYR A 211 8.79 38.48 12.31
CA TYR A 211 8.94 37.93 10.96
C TYR A 211 8.54 38.94 9.87
N ASN A 212 9.50 39.42 9.08
CA ASN A 212 9.26 40.43 8.03
C ASN A 212 8.46 39.88 6.84
N SER A 213 7.36 40.53 6.44
CA SER A 213 6.74 40.33 5.11
C SER A 213 7.22 41.38 4.09
N GLY A 214 7.63 40.94 2.90
CA GLY A 214 8.22 41.78 1.85
C GLY A 214 7.19 42.58 1.02
N ASN A 215 7.55 43.81 0.62
CA ASN A 215 6.74 44.67 -0.23
C ASN A 215 6.87 44.26 -1.72
N GLY A 216 6.30 43.11 -2.06
CA GLY A 216 6.43 42.43 -3.35
C GLY A 216 6.47 40.92 -3.13
N GLY A 217 5.70 40.16 -3.90
CA GLY A 217 5.44 38.75 -3.63
C GLY A 217 6.61 37.79 -3.90
N VAL A 218 6.52 36.62 -3.28
CA VAL A 218 7.35 35.41 -3.44
C VAL A 218 8.76 35.42 -2.78
N GLY A 219 8.96 34.52 -1.82
CA GLY A 219 10.21 33.74 -1.74
C GLY A 219 11.36 34.21 -0.83
N ALA A 220 11.22 33.97 0.49
CA ALA A 220 12.29 33.52 1.42
C ALA A 220 13.58 34.34 1.70
N SER A 221 14.14 34.05 2.88
CA SER A 221 15.52 34.26 3.37
C SER A 221 15.91 35.57 4.10
N THR A 222 16.53 35.38 5.29
CA THR A 222 17.22 36.35 6.16
C THR A 222 16.46 37.59 6.66
N ILE A 223 16.43 37.79 7.99
CA ILE A 223 15.71 38.89 8.66
C ILE A 223 16.69 39.78 9.43
N THR A 224 16.60 41.09 9.17
CA THR A 224 17.09 42.16 10.05
C THR A 224 15.89 43.05 10.42
N LEU A 225 15.83 43.54 11.65
CA LEU A 225 14.76 44.41 12.13
C LEU A 225 14.81 45.80 11.45
N VAL A 226 13.71 46.25 10.82
CA VAL A 226 13.67 47.56 10.15
C VAL A 226 12.40 48.36 10.49
N SER A 227 12.59 49.37 11.35
CA SER A 227 11.69 50.50 11.61
C SER A 227 10.41 50.27 12.44
N THR A 228 9.81 51.39 12.86
CA THR A 228 8.64 51.49 13.74
C THR A 228 7.35 51.77 12.96
N SER A 229 7.25 51.24 11.74
CA SER A 229 6.23 51.63 10.74
C SER A 229 5.26 50.51 10.33
N ASP A 230 5.44 49.31 10.90
CA ASP A 230 4.63 48.12 10.62
C ASP A 230 3.18 48.34 11.09
N ARG A 231 2.20 48.22 10.19
CA ARG A 231 0.78 48.48 10.50
C ARG A 231 0.07 47.17 10.86
N VAL A 232 -0.34 47.04 12.12
CA VAL A 232 -0.89 45.78 12.64
C VAL A 232 -2.23 45.44 12.00
N PHE A 233 -2.31 44.20 11.49
CA PHE A 233 -3.53 43.47 11.20
C PHE A 233 -3.46 42.16 12.00
N HIS A 234 -4.51 41.84 12.76
CA HIS A 234 -4.56 40.67 13.64
C HIS A 234 -5.94 40.00 13.52
N LEU A 235 -5.93 38.68 13.52
CA LEU A 235 -7.11 37.82 13.49
C LEU A 235 -7.17 37.05 14.81
N ASP A 236 -8.21 37.34 15.58
CA ASP A 236 -8.55 36.67 16.83
C ASP A 236 -9.22 35.34 16.46
N MET A 237 -8.56 34.24 16.81
CA MET A 237 -8.90 32.90 16.38
C MET A 237 -8.87 31.92 17.55
N GLU A 238 -9.99 31.27 17.82
CA GLU A 238 -10.08 30.23 18.84
C GLU A 238 -10.25 28.83 18.24
N ASP A 239 -9.75 27.85 19.02
CA ASP A 239 -10.14 26.43 18.94
C ASP A 239 -11.67 26.32 18.78
N PRO A 240 -12.18 25.66 17.71
CA PRO A 240 -13.61 25.56 17.44
C PRO A 240 -14.33 24.64 18.42
N MET A 241 -13.61 23.98 19.33
CA MET A 241 -14.19 23.12 20.36
C MET A 241 -13.46 23.34 21.69
N GLN A 242 -14.13 24.00 22.65
CA GLN A 242 -13.63 24.17 24.02
C GLN A 242 -14.52 23.41 25.02
N PRO A 243 -14.22 22.13 25.29
CA PRO A 243 -14.93 21.33 26.28
C PRO A 243 -14.69 21.79 27.72
N SER A 244 -15.74 21.63 28.51
CA SER A 244 -15.86 21.88 29.93
C SER A 244 -16.60 20.67 30.53
N PRO A 245 -16.03 19.93 31.50
CA PRO A 245 -14.90 20.33 32.36
C PRO A 245 -13.55 20.43 31.66
N GLU A 246 -12.79 21.47 31.98
CA GLU A 246 -11.40 21.64 31.51
C GLU A 246 -10.48 20.62 32.20
N ASP A 247 -9.35 20.30 31.58
CA ASP A 247 -8.41 19.27 32.08
C ASP A 247 -8.03 19.46 33.56
N GLY A 248 -7.99 18.36 34.31
CA GLY A 248 -7.77 18.32 35.76
C GLY A 248 -8.93 18.81 36.65
N SER A 249 -10.08 19.21 36.09
CA SER A 249 -11.23 19.70 36.86
C SER A 249 -11.99 18.59 37.61
N ARG A 250 -12.38 18.87 38.87
CA ARG A 250 -13.27 17.97 39.63
C ARG A 250 -14.73 18.34 39.41
N VAL A 251 -15.54 17.38 38.97
CA VAL A 251 -17.01 17.46 38.94
C VAL A 251 -17.63 16.82 40.19
N PRO A 252 -18.92 17.06 40.48
CA PRO A 252 -19.64 16.30 41.49
C PRO A 252 -19.77 14.82 41.10
N ALA A 253 -19.83 13.93 42.09
CA ALA A 253 -20.62 12.72 41.95
C ALA A 253 -22.11 13.13 41.85
N GLY A 254 -22.78 12.52 40.85
CA GLY A 254 -25.12 12.55 39.27
C GLY A 254 -25.29 12.51 37.70
N LEU A 255 -25.40 13.68 37.08
CA LEU A 255 -25.43 13.84 35.64
C LEU A 255 -24.29 14.80 35.26
N VAL A 256 -23.24 14.29 34.61
CA VAL A 256 -22.10 15.13 34.21
C VAL A 256 -22.46 15.83 32.91
N GLN A 257 -22.86 17.10 33.02
CA GLN A 257 -23.10 17.94 31.85
C GLN A 257 -21.77 18.29 31.19
N LEU A 258 -21.42 17.54 30.16
CA LEU A 258 -20.33 17.86 29.26
C LEU A 258 -20.80 18.97 28.34
N SER A 259 -20.05 20.07 28.31
CA SER A 259 -20.44 21.31 27.66
C SER A 259 -19.29 21.79 26.80
N TRP A 260 -19.54 22.15 25.54
CA TRP A 260 -18.50 22.63 24.64
C TRP A 260 -18.86 24.00 24.10
N LYS A 261 -18.00 24.97 24.39
CA LYS A 261 -18.05 26.28 23.75
C LYS A 261 -17.48 26.16 22.34
N ASN A 262 -17.78 27.15 21.51
CA ASN A 262 -17.28 27.32 20.14
C ASN A 262 -17.82 26.36 19.05
N LEU A 263 -18.66 25.36 19.35
CA LEU A 263 -19.50 24.77 18.28
C LEU A 263 -20.52 25.81 17.81
N ILE A 264 -20.29 26.34 16.61
CA ILE A 264 -21.12 27.37 15.98
C ILE A 264 -21.54 26.86 14.60
N PRO A 265 -22.84 26.61 14.38
CA PRO A 265 -23.34 26.23 13.07
C PRO A 265 -23.16 27.36 12.05
N ASN A 266 -22.44 27.10 10.96
CA ASN A 266 -22.47 27.96 9.78
C ASN A 266 -23.80 27.76 9.06
N VAL A 267 -24.68 28.76 9.14
CA VAL A 267 -25.87 29.03 8.29
C VAL A 267 -26.47 27.80 7.57
N GLY A 268 -27.05 26.87 8.34
CA GLY A 268 -27.97 25.86 7.82
C GLY A 268 -27.43 24.45 7.57
N ALA A 269 -26.24 24.10 8.08
CA ALA A 269 -25.76 22.72 8.18
C ALA A 269 -25.57 22.32 9.65
N GLU A 270 -25.82 21.05 9.98
CA GLU A 270 -25.63 20.54 11.35
C GLU A 270 -24.18 20.09 11.58
N VAL A 271 -23.70 20.25 12.82
CA VAL A 271 -22.37 19.77 13.25
C VAL A 271 -22.59 18.50 14.06
N TRP A 272 -21.97 17.42 13.62
CA TRP A 272 -22.12 16.09 14.22
C TRP A 272 -20.94 15.86 15.17
N VAL A 273 -21.20 15.26 16.33
CA VAL A 273 -20.23 15.11 17.43
C VAL A 273 -20.29 13.69 17.96
N ASP A 274 -19.13 13.03 17.96
CA ASP A 274 -18.95 11.71 18.57
C ASP A 274 -18.28 11.89 19.94
N VAL A 275 -18.82 11.23 20.96
CA VAL A 275 -18.31 11.30 22.35
C VAL A 275 -17.88 9.91 22.78
N TRP A 276 -16.66 9.82 23.30
CA TRP A 276 -16.02 8.57 23.72
C TRP A 276 -15.67 8.64 25.21
N PHE A 277 -15.68 7.50 25.90
CA PHE A 277 -15.54 7.41 27.36
C PHE A 277 -14.82 6.13 27.78
N GLY A 278 -14.13 6.14 28.93
CA GLY A 278 -13.51 4.93 29.49
C GLY A 278 -12.58 5.21 30.67
N THR A 279 -12.23 4.20 31.45
CA THR A 279 -11.33 4.34 32.62
C THR A 279 -9.85 4.51 32.26
N ASN A 280 -9.50 4.39 30.97
CA ASN A 280 -8.12 4.44 30.48
C ASN A 280 -8.03 5.26 29.17
N VAL A 281 -7.06 6.19 29.08
CA VAL A 281 -6.82 7.00 27.86
C VAL A 281 -6.50 6.17 26.60
N GLY A 282 -6.02 4.94 26.76
CA GLY A 282 -5.75 4.01 25.67
C GLY A 282 -6.93 3.09 25.28
N ALA A 283 -8.03 3.12 26.02
CA ALA A 283 -9.22 2.30 25.80
C ALA A 283 -10.48 3.12 26.13
N LEU A 284 -10.96 3.86 25.13
CA LEU A 284 -12.19 4.65 25.20
C LEU A 284 -13.21 4.03 24.23
N ALA A 285 -14.38 3.65 24.75
CA ALA A 285 -15.53 3.21 23.96
C ALA A 285 -16.32 4.43 23.44
N LYS A 286 -17.03 4.27 22.32
CA LYS A 286 -17.93 5.31 21.78
C LYS A 286 -19.27 5.26 22.56
N VAL A 287 -19.67 6.37 23.17
CA VAL A 287 -20.88 6.45 24.04
C VAL A 287 -22.00 7.30 23.43
N VAL A 288 -21.66 8.20 22.51
CA VAL A 288 -22.63 8.81 21.59
C VAL A 288 -22.23 8.43 20.18
N ASP A 289 -23.09 7.65 19.54
CA ASP A 289 -23.10 7.46 18.08
C ASP A 289 -24.33 8.18 17.50
N ALA A 290 -24.17 8.75 16.31
CA ALA A 290 -25.13 9.59 15.59
C ALA A 290 -25.69 10.84 16.33
N GLY A 291 -25.10 12.00 16.03
CA GLY A 291 -25.91 13.14 15.55
C GLY A 291 -26.49 14.13 16.55
N LEU A 292 -25.84 14.39 17.68
CA LEU A 292 -26.22 15.51 18.54
C LEU A 292 -25.69 16.85 18.01
N ASN A 293 -26.58 17.63 17.38
CA ASN A 293 -26.38 19.04 16.99
C ASN A 293 -26.30 20.03 18.19
N THR A 294 -26.12 19.53 19.42
CA THR A 294 -26.25 20.28 20.67
C THR A 294 -24.91 20.83 21.16
N THR A 295 -24.95 21.84 22.05
CA THR A 295 -23.76 22.41 22.70
C THR A 295 -23.38 21.74 24.03
N ASN A 296 -24.17 20.74 24.44
CA ASN A 296 -23.94 19.93 25.63
C ASN A 296 -24.47 18.51 25.40
N THR A 297 -23.86 17.52 26.03
CA THR A 297 -24.49 16.23 26.32
C THR A 297 -24.37 15.91 27.81
N ILE A 298 -25.13 14.93 28.27
CA ILE A 298 -25.16 14.49 29.67
C ILE A 298 -24.70 13.04 29.72
N VAL A 299 -23.60 12.77 30.44
CA VAL A 299 -23.04 11.42 30.60
C VAL A 299 -23.16 10.98 32.07
N PRO A 300 -23.78 9.81 32.35
CA PRO A 300 -23.75 9.12 33.66
C PRO A 300 -22.65 8.03 33.72
N ALA A 301 -22.29 7.46 34.90
CA ALA A 301 -21.23 6.43 35.14
C ALA A 301 -21.13 6.05 36.67
N PRO A 302 -20.30 5.08 37.18
CA PRO A 302 -20.16 4.62 38.61
C PRO A 302 -19.74 5.63 39.73
N GLY A 303 -18.61 5.60 40.46
CA GLY A 303 -18.28 6.72 41.39
C GLY A 303 -16.99 6.58 42.18
N ALA A 304 -16.44 7.68 42.71
CA ALA A 304 -15.12 7.73 43.39
C ALA A 304 -13.91 7.17 42.58
N ALA A 305 -14.11 6.83 41.32
CA ALA A 305 -13.12 6.45 40.32
C ALA A 305 -12.85 7.60 39.32
N THR A 306 -11.76 7.49 38.56
CA THR A 306 -11.38 8.45 37.51
C THR A 306 -11.69 7.86 36.14
N TYR A 307 -12.47 8.59 35.35
CA TYR A 307 -12.75 8.25 33.95
C TYR A 307 -12.19 9.31 33.02
N TYR A 308 -11.91 8.93 31.78
CA TYR A 308 -11.45 9.76 30.69
C TYR A 308 -12.53 9.86 29.60
N TRP A 309 -12.52 10.95 28.84
CA TRP A 309 -13.41 11.13 27.69
C TRP A 309 -12.73 11.84 26.53
N ARG A 310 -13.11 11.49 25.29
CA ARG A 310 -12.69 12.16 24.06
C ARG A 310 -13.92 12.71 23.35
N VAL A 311 -13.74 13.81 22.63
CA VAL A 311 -14.75 14.33 21.71
C VAL A 311 -14.12 14.60 20.35
N ASP A 312 -14.81 14.13 19.30
CA ASP A 312 -14.47 14.30 17.90
C ASP A 312 -15.64 14.99 17.18
N SER A 313 -15.36 15.78 16.14
CA SER A 313 -16.40 16.57 15.45
C SER A 313 -16.29 16.52 13.93
N TYR A 314 -17.45 16.58 13.28
CA TYR A 314 -17.67 16.30 11.86
C TYR A 314 -18.66 17.32 11.26
N LEU A 315 -18.57 17.52 9.95
CA LEU A 315 -19.59 18.25 9.19
C LEU A 315 -20.69 17.29 8.71
N ASP A 316 -21.87 17.86 8.53
CA ASP A 316 -23.09 17.18 8.06
C ASP A 316 -22.85 16.20 6.90
N GLY A 317 -23.30 14.96 7.06
CA GLY A 317 -23.29 13.93 6.01
C GLY A 317 -22.02 13.07 5.86
N ALA A 318 -21.05 13.10 6.77
CA ALA A 318 -19.85 12.24 6.68
C ALA A 318 -19.37 11.62 8.03
N PRO A 319 -20.06 10.59 8.57
CA PRO A 319 -19.67 9.89 9.80
C PRO A 319 -18.31 9.15 9.73
N THR A 320 -17.79 8.94 8.52
CA THR A 320 -16.53 8.20 8.25
C THR A 320 -15.41 9.09 7.70
N GLY A 321 -15.58 10.41 7.74
CA GLY A 321 -14.54 11.37 7.35
C GLY A 321 -13.46 11.56 8.44
N THR A 322 -12.29 12.07 8.05
CA THR A 322 -11.24 12.45 9.02
C THR A 322 -11.79 13.48 10.03
N PRO A 323 -11.75 13.21 11.35
CA PRO A 323 -12.30 14.12 12.36
C PRO A 323 -11.56 15.46 12.36
N LEU A 324 -12.31 16.55 12.60
CA LEU A 324 -11.79 17.91 12.49
C LEU A 324 -10.77 18.27 13.58
N ALA A 325 -10.99 17.76 14.80
CA ALA A 325 -10.05 17.76 15.91
C ALA A 325 -10.49 16.71 16.96
N SER A 326 -9.54 16.18 17.72
CA SER A 326 -9.73 15.16 18.76
C SER A 326 -8.99 15.55 20.04
N LYS A 327 -9.62 15.46 21.21
CA LYS A 327 -9.01 15.87 22.50
C LYS A 327 -9.57 15.10 23.69
N ILE A 328 -8.70 14.74 24.64
CA ILE A 328 -9.00 13.88 25.80
C ILE A 328 -9.04 14.69 27.11
N PHE A 329 -9.95 14.32 28.01
CA PHE A 329 -10.29 14.98 29.29
C PHE A 329 -10.60 13.92 30.37
N SER A 330 -10.94 14.30 31.62
CA SER A 330 -11.29 13.34 32.70
C SER A 330 -12.33 13.84 33.72
N PHE A 331 -13.14 12.95 34.33
CA PHE A 331 -14.17 13.33 35.33
C PHE A 331 -14.59 12.22 36.35
N ILE A 332 -15.55 12.58 37.24
CA ILE A 332 -16.14 11.82 38.38
C ILE A 332 -17.69 11.82 38.22
N VAL A 333 -18.40 10.98 38.94
CA VAL A 333 -19.24 9.92 38.34
C VAL A 333 -20.28 9.43 39.43
N TYR A 334 -21.48 8.88 39.09
CA TYR A 334 -22.63 8.50 39.99
C TYR A 334 -23.19 7.02 40.03
N ASP A 335 -22.93 6.26 41.12
CA ASP A 335 -23.58 5.02 41.63
C ASP A 335 -24.88 5.18 42.46
N SER A 336 -26.09 4.93 41.93
CA SER A 336 -27.34 5.22 42.67
C SER A 336 -27.59 4.38 43.94
N ASP A 337 -27.29 3.08 43.95
CA ASP A 337 -27.29 2.25 45.17
C ASP A 337 -25.88 1.80 45.62
N SER A 338 -24.84 2.11 44.84
CA SER A 338 -23.42 1.94 45.16
C SER A 338 -22.93 0.50 45.18
N ASP A 339 -23.43 -0.33 44.25
CA ASP A 339 -22.94 -1.69 44.00
C ASP A 339 -21.82 -1.76 42.94
N GLY A 340 -21.72 -0.74 42.07
CA GLY A 340 -20.67 -0.55 41.08
C GLY A 340 -21.11 -0.60 39.61
N ILE A 341 -22.34 -1.03 39.30
CA ILE A 341 -22.93 -0.84 37.97
C ILE A 341 -23.40 0.62 37.86
N PRO A 342 -23.21 1.32 36.72
CA PRO A 342 -23.75 2.66 36.56
C PRO A 342 -25.24 2.65 36.19
N ASP A 343 -25.99 3.61 36.76
CA ASP A 343 -27.35 3.99 36.35
C ASP A 343 -27.55 4.02 34.82
N ALA A 344 -26.52 4.45 34.08
CA ALA A 344 -26.51 4.55 32.61
C ALA A 344 -26.71 3.21 31.90
N TYR A 345 -26.11 2.15 32.45
CA TYR A 345 -26.05 0.82 31.86
C TYR A 345 -27.33 0.05 32.21
N GLU A 346 -27.76 0.11 33.46
CA GLU A 346 -29.03 -0.47 33.90
C GLU A 346 -30.24 0.08 33.11
N LEU A 347 -30.30 1.40 32.91
CA LEU A 347 -31.39 2.04 32.18
C LEU A 347 -31.43 1.66 30.70
N ALA A 348 -30.33 1.14 30.14
CA ALA A 348 -30.26 0.62 28.79
C ALA A 348 -30.63 -0.88 28.72
N ASN A 349 -30.24 -1.65 29.74
CA ASN A 349 -30.33 -3.10 29.76
C ASN A 349 -31.40 -3.64 30.74
N THR A 350 -32.49 -2.90 30.96
CA THR A 350 -33.66 -3.37 31.74
C THR A 350 -34.99 -2.96 31.09
N ASP A 351 -36.01 -3.83 31.12
CA ASP A 351 -37.38 -3.51 30.72
C ASP A 351 -38.40 -3.89 31.83
N PRO A 352 -39.07 -2.92 32.47
CA PRO A 352 -38.97 -1.47 32.26
C PRO A 352 -37.65 -0.89 32.80
N PRO A 353 -37.09 0.15 32.14
CA PRO A 353 -35.83 0.79 32.56
C PRO A 353 -35.78 1.21 34.03
N SER A 354 -34.73 0.78 34.71
CA SER A 354 -34.42 1.08 36.11
C SER A 354 -32.93 1.44 36.31
N ALA A 355 -32.58 1.99 37.47
CA ALA A 355 -31.23 2.45 37.85
C ALA A 355 -30.91 2.06 39.31
N THR A 356 -31.27 0.82 39.67
CA THR A 356 -31.09 0.08 40.94
C THR A 356 -31.73 -1.34 40.78
N ALA A 357 -31.47 -2.06 39.69
CA ALA A 357 -32.18 -3.28 39.30
C ALA A 357 -31.30 -4.43 38.79
N LEU A 358 -30.25 -4.15 38.02
CA LEU A 358 -29.24 -5.17 37.72
C LEU A 358 -28.34 -5.29 38.95
N THR A 359 -28.13 -6.49 39.50
CA THR A 359 -27.15 -6.67 40.59
C THR A 359 -25.83 -7.25 40.04
N PRO A 360 -24.65 -6.80 40.51
CA PRO A 360 -23.34 -7.20 40.00
C PRO A 360 -23.05 -8.70 39.93
N ASP A 361 -23.68 -9.49 40.79
CA ASP A 361 -23.45 -10.93 40.93
C ASP A 361 -24.57 -11.78 40.28
N ASP A 362 -25.63 -11.16 39.74
CA ASP A 362 -26.72 -11.82 39.00
C ASP A 362 -26.43 -11.89 37.48
N ASP A 363 -27.14 -12.79 36.81
CA ASP A 363 -27.04 -13.21 35.40
C ASP A 363 -28.47 -13.16 34.83
N ASP A 364 -28.88 -11.96 34.36
CA ASP A 364 -30.30 -11.60 34.19
C ASP A 364 -30.97 -12.26 32.96
N ASP A 365 -30.20 -12.61 31.92
CA ASP A 365 -30.69 -13.35 30.74
C ASP A 365 -30.19 -14.81 30.64
N SER A 366 -29.35 -15.26 31.60
CA SER A 366 -28.90 -16.64 31.78
C SER A 366 -27.92 -17.15 30.73
N ASP A 367 -27.01 -16.29 30.28
CA ASP A 367 -25.96 -16.60 29.31
C ASP A 367 -24.67 -17.17 29.96
N GLY A 368 -24.41 -16.83 31.22
CA GLY A 368 -23.27 -17.28 32.01
C GLY A 368 -22.23 -16.21 32.38
N LEU A 369 -22.42 -14.95 31.95
CA LEU A 369 -21.78 -13.77 32.52
C LEU A 369 -22.60 -13.24 33.72
N THR A 370 -22.04 -12.28 34.46
CA THR A 370 -22.85 -11.46 35.37
C THR A 370 -22.98 -10.04 34.83
N ASN A 371 -24.03 -9.34 35.24
CA ASN A 371 -24.33 -7.95 34.85
C ASN A 371 -23.11 -7.01 34.98
N MET A 372 -22.21 -7.27 35.95
CA MET A 372 -20.95 -6.54 36.16
C MET A 372 -19.82 -6.93 35.19
N GLN A 373 -19.74 -8.20 34.79
CA GLN A 373 -18.79 -8.65 33.76
C GLN A 373 -19.17 -8.06 32.40
N GLU A 374 -20.45 -8.07 32.07
CA GLU A 374 -20.98 -7.51 30.82
C GLU A 374 -20.78 -6.01 30.73
N PHE A 375 -21.06 -5.26 31.80
CA PHE A 375 -20.71 -3.84 31.88
C PHE A 375 -19.20 -3.58 31.66
N GLN A 376 -18.32 -4.49 32.11
CA GLN A 376 -16.87 -4.38 31.88
C GLN A 376 -16.44 -4.73 30.45
N LEU A 377 -17.22 -5.53 29.73
CA LEU A 377 -16.97 -5.94 28.34
C LEU A 377 -17.60 -4.95 27.33
N GLY A 378 -18.76 -4.38 27.68
CA GLY A 378 -19.59 -3.53 26.82
C GLY A 378 -20.85 -4.22 26.27
N THR A 379 -21.13 -5.45 26.68
CA THR A 379 -22.29 -6.26 26.28
C THR A 379 -23.56 -5.89 27.03
N ARG A 380 -24.69 -6.59 26.82
CA ARG A 380 -26.01 -6.21 27.37
C ARG A 380 -26.64 -7.28 28.27
N ALA A 381 -26.73 -6.95 29.55
CA ALA A 381 -27.38 -7.70 30.66
C ALA A 381 -28.89 -8.01 30.54
N ASN A 382 -29.44 -8.00 29.32
CA ASN A 382 -30.78 -8.47 28.99
C ASN A 382 -30.90 -8.96 27.53
N VAL A 383 -29.78 -9.14 26.84
CA VAL A 383 -29.68 -9.66 25.47
C VAL A 383 -28.43 -10.55 25.36
N ALA A 384 -28.59 -11.79 25.81
CA ALA A 384 -27.62 -12.89 25.86
C ALA A 384 -26.81 -13.22 24.58
N ASP A 385 -27.03 -12.49 23.48
CA ASP A 385 -26.40 -12.53 22.15
C ASP A 385 -26.36 -11.07 21.68
N THR A 386 -25.29 -10.34 22.04
CA THR A 386 -25.28 -8.87 21.99
C THR A 386 -25.22 -8.32 20.56
N ASP A 387 -24.52 -9.00 19.64
CA ASP A 387 -24.37 -8.54 18.25
C ASP A 387 -25.26 -9.28 17.23
N GLY A 388 -25.87 -10.41 17.60
CA GLY A 388 -26.91 -11.09 16.83
C GLY A 388 -26.41 -12.20 15.90
N ASP A 389 -25.22 -12.74 16.19
CA ASP A 389 -24.53 -13.81 15.45
C ASP A 389 -25.16 -15.21 15.68
N GLY A 390 -25.71 -15.46 16.87
CA GLY A 390 -26.25 -16.76 17.29
C GLY A 390 -25.34 -17.57 18.23
N LEU A 391 -24.21 -17.03 18.66
CA LEU A 391 -23.55 -17.37 19.92
C LEU A 391 -24.12 -16.56 21.09
N ASN A 392 -23.62 -16.84 22.30
CA ASN A 392 -23.95 -16.10 23.51
C ASN A 392 -22.68 -15.49 24.08
N ASP A 393 -22.76 -14.26 24.61
CA ASP A 393 -21.59 -13.44 24.98
C ASP A 393 -20.60 -14.14 25.95
N GLY A 394 -21.12 -14.90 26.91
CA GLY A 394 -20.37 -15.73 27.85
C GLY A 394 -19.87 -17.04 27.26
N ALA A 395 -20.56 -17.60 26.27
CA ALA A 395 -20.09 -18.75 25.49
C ALA A 395 -18.95 -18.36 24.53
N GLU A 396 -18.98 -17.14 24.01
CA GLU A 396 -17.89 -16.50 23.27
C GLU A 396 -16.68 -16.24 24.15
N LEU A 397 -16.85 -15.52 25.27
CA LEU A 397 -15.75 -15.18 26.17
C LEU A 397 -15.05 -16.42 26.76
N ALA A 398 -15.81 -17.51 26.98
CA ALA A 398 -15.27 -18.78 27.47
C ALA A 398 -14.75 -19.73 26.37
N GLY A 399 -15.18 -19.54 25.12
CA GLY A 399 -14.99 -20.49 24.02
C GLY A 399 -16.02 -21.63 24.00
N ALA A 400 -16.85 -21.68 22.97
CA ALA A 400 -17.96 -22.61 22.86
C ALA A 400 -17.55 -23.99 22.29
N GLY A 401 -17.19 -24.91 23.19
CA GLY A 401 -17.01 -26.35 22.89
C GLY A 401 -15.68 -26.67 22.19
N SER A 402 -15.64 -26.53 20.86
CA SER A 402 -14.39 -26.56 20.08
C SER A 402 -13.93 -25.17 19.66
N ARG A 403 -14.81 -24.16 19.71
CA ARG A 403 -14.47 -22.78 19.34
C ARG A 403 -13.41 -22.19 20.26
N PRO A 404 -12.46 -21.39 19.73
CA PRO A 404 -11.67 -20.47 20.55
C PRO A 404 -12.61 -19.38 21.14
N PRO A 405 -12.12 -18.56 22.09
CA PRO A 405 -12.86 -17.37 22.50
C PRO A 405 -12.91 -16.31 21.40
N THR A 406 -14.07 -15.69 21.23
CA THR A 406 -14.41 -14.67 20.23
C THR A 406 -14.75 -13.32 20.90
N ASN A 407 -15.27 -12.35 20.15
CA ASN A 407 -15.53 -11.00 20.63
C ASN A 407 -17.04 -10.64 20.51
N PRO A 408 -17.81 -10.62 21.62
CA PRO A 408 -19.28 -10.47 21.64
C PRO A 408 -19.80 -9.04 21.37
N LEU A 409 -19.09 -8.33 20.50
CA LEU A 409 -19.38 -6.98 19.99
C LEU A 409 -19.00 -6.89 18.49
N SER A 410 -18.78 -8.02 17.83
CA SER A 410 -18.35 -8.18 16.44
C SER A 410 -18.75 -9.57 15.95
N ASN A 411 -19.89 -9.65 15.27
CA ASN A 411 -20.51 -10.86 14.70
C ASN A 411 -19.67 -11.63 13.64
N ASP A 412 -18.40 -11.27 13.51
CA ASP A 412 -17.35 -11.73 12.60
C ASP A 412 -16.06 -11.26 13.31
N THR A 413 -15.42 -12.14 14.07
CA THR A 413 -14.33 -11.75 15.00
C THR A 413 -13.03 -11.41 14.27
N ASP A 414 -12.77 -11.99 13.10
CA ASP A 414 -11.50 -11.79 12.36
C ASP A 414 -11.63 -11.01 11.04
N GLY A 415 -12.85 -10.75 10.56
CA GLY A 415 -13.14 -9.87 9.43
C GLY A 415 -13.01 -10.57 8.08
N ASP A 416 -13.41 -11.83 8.03
CA ASP A 416 -13.35 -12.75 6.88
C ASP A 416 -14.58 -12.61 5.96
N GLY A 417 -15.78 -12.59 6.54
CA GLY A 417 -17.07 -12.65 5.84
C GLY A 417 -18.04 -13.74 6.34
N LEU A 418 -17.58 -14.69 7.15
CA LEU A 418 -18.42 -15.60 7.95
C LEU A 418 -18.87 -14.94 9.28
N SER A 419 -19.61 -15.68 10.10
CA SER A 419 -19.98 -15.28 11.46
C SER A 419 -19.57 -16.37 12.45
N ASP A 420 -19.19 -15.99 13.65
CA ASP A 420 -18.59 -16.89 14.64
C ASP A 420 -19.52 -18.08 14.99
N GLY A 421 -20.84 -17.86 15.01
CA GLY A 421 -21.93 -18.82 15.16
C GLY A 421 -22.08 -19.80 13.99
N VAL A 422 -21.62 -19.45 12.78
CA VAL A 422 -21.43 -20.37 11.65
C VAL A 422 -20.14 -21.18 11.77
N GLU A 423 -19.10 -20.64 12.40
CA GLU A 423 -17.75 -21.21 12.42
C GLU A 423 -17.47 -22.11 13.64
N SER A 424 -17.74 -23.41 13.54
CA SER A 424 -17.73 -24.29 14.72
C SER A 424 -16.36 -24.75 15.23
N ASN A 425 -15.26 -24.41 14.55
CA ASN A 425 -13.89 -24.89 14.76
C ASN A 425 -13.80 -26.42 14.98
N THR A 426 -14.63 -27.18 14.27
CA THR A 426 -14.66 -28.65 14.36
C THR A 426 -13.72 -29.31 13.35
N GLY A 427 -13.22 -28.58 12.35
CA GLY A 427 -12.47 -29.14 11.23
C GLY A 427 -13.30 -30.08 10.36
N ILE A 428 -14.63 -29.94 10.37
CA ILE A 428 -15.56 -30.76 9.59
C ILE A 428 -16.67 -29.86 9.04
N TRP A 429 -16.76 -29.71 7.72
CA TRP A 429 -17.87 -29.03 7.08
C TRP A 429 -19.18 -29.80 7.27
N ALA A 430 -20.19 -29.13 7.83
CA ALA A 430 -21.52 -29.69 7.99
C ALA A 430 -22.55 -29.05 7.05
N ASN A 431 -22.47 -27.75 6.77
CA ASN A 431 -23.23 -26.98 5.76
C ASN A 431 -22.84 -25.48 5.81
N ALA A 432 -23.41 -24.65 4.93
CA ALA A 432 -23.16 -23.20 4.92
C ALA A 432 -23.67 -22.40 6.14
N SER A 433 -24.25 -23.06 7.16
CA SER A 433 -24.53 -22.48 8.48
C SER A 433 -23.81 -23.23 9.61
N ASN A 434 -22.86 -24.12 9.27
CA ASN A 434 -21.89 -24.74 10.15
C ASN A 434 -20.70 -25.25 9.30
N THR A 435 -19.76 -24.35 9.00
CA THR A 435 -18.65 -24.52 8.06
C THR A 435 -17.52 -25.40 8.60
N GLY A 436 -17.39 -25.47 9.92
CA GLY A 436 -16.31 -26.19 10.61
C GLY A 436 -15.01 -25.41 10.77
N THR A 437 -14.93 -24.21 10.19
CA THR A 437 -13.82 -23.25 10.17
C THR A 437 -13.64 -22.52 11.51
N ASN A 438 -12.63 -21.67 11.65
CA ASN A 438 -12.15 -21.12 12.91
C ASN A 438 -12.33 -19.59 12.99
N PRO A 439 -13.21 -19.07 13.88
CA PRO A 439 -13.57 -17.64 13.97
C PRO A 439 -12.50 -16.73 14.61
N THR A 440 -11.23 -17.12 14.52
CA THR A 440 -10.06 -16.30 14.89
C THR A 440 -8.93 -16.43 13.87
N LYS A 441 -9.24 -16.93 12.67
CA LYS A 441 -8.37 -17.17 11.51
C LYS A 441 -9.19 -16.93 10.23
N THR A 442 -8.94 -15.82 9.54
CA THR A 442 -9.52 -15.50 8.21
C THR A 442 -9.11 -16.45 7.07
N ASP A 443 -8.62 -17.65 7.39
CA ASP A 443 -7.93 -18.64 6.54
C ASP A 443 -7.67 -19.86 7.45
N THR A 444 -8.58 -20.84 7.44
CA THR A 444 -8.51 -21.96 8.39
C THR A 444 -7.42 -22.96 8.03
N ASP A 445 -7.25 -23.32 6.77
CA ASP A 445 -6.29 -24.35 6.34
C ASP A 445 -4.91 -23.84 5.91
N GLY A 446 -4.77 -22.55 5.57
CA GLY A 446 -3.50 -21.90 5.26
C GLY A 446 -3.11 -21.91 3.77
N ASP A 447 -4.06 -22.09 2.86
CA ASP A 447 -3.87 -21.95 1.41
C ASP A 447 -3.59 -20.49 0.98
N GLY A 448 -4.30 -19.54 1.58
CA GLY A 448 -4.19 -18.12 1.26
C GLY A 448 -5.44 -17.44 0.67
N LEU A 449 -6.55 -18.16 0.51
CA LEU A 449 -7.92 -17.63 0.35
C LEU A 449 -8.45 -17.07 1.70
N ARG A 450 -9.77 -17.11 1.87
CA ARG A 450 -10.52 -16.72 3.05
C ARG A 450 -11.75 -17.60 3.15
N ASP A 451 -12.02 -18.15 4.32
CA ASP A 451 -13.11 -19.10 4.53
C ASP A 451 -14.47 -18.57 4.02
N GLY A 452 -14.72 -17.27 4.16
CA GLY A 452 -15.91 -16.55 3.67
C GLY A 452 -16.03 -16.39 2.14
N VAL A 453 -15.00 -16.65 1.34
CA VAL A 453 -15.13 -16.74 -0.13
C VAL A 453 -15.32 -18.18 -0.64
N GLU A 454 -15.15 -19.16 0.24
CA GLU A 454 -15.06 -20.59 -0.08
C GLU A 454 -16.35 -21.33 0.22
N THR A 455 -17.28 -21.24 -0.72
CA THR A 455 -18.68 -21.65 -0.50
C THR A 455 -18.94 -23.16 -0.44
N HIS A 456 -17.91 -24.00 -0.62
CA HIS A 456 -17.99 -25.46 -0.76
C HIS A 456 -19.13 -25.92 -1.69
N THR A 457 -19.25 -25.26 -2.85
CA THR A 457 -20.25 -25.58 -3.87
C THR A 457 -19.73 -26.46 -5.00
N GLY A 458 -18.40 -26.64 -5.11
CA GLY A 458 -17.78 -27.41 -6.19
C GLY A 458 -17.89 -26.74 -7.57
N VAL A 459 -18.08 -25.41 -7.60
CA VAL A 459 -18.29 -24.63 -8.83
C VAL A 459 -17.60 -23.26 -8.69
N PHE A 460 -16.50 -23.06 -9.40
CA PHE A 460 -15.84 -21.75 -9.45
C PHE A 460 -16.75 -20.70 -10.13
N VAL A 461 -17.04 -19.60 -9.42
CA VAL A 461 -17.81 -18.47 -9.95
C VAL A 461 -16.91 -17.25 -10.18
N ASN A 462 -16.06 -16.90 -9.20
CA ASN A 462 -15.01 -15.88 -9.27
C ASN A 462 -14.20 -15.85 -7.95
N ALA A 463 -13.23 -14.94 -7.83
CA ALA A 463 -12.37 -14.80 -6.64
C ALA A 463 -13.08 -14.35 -5.34
N THR A 464 -14.39 -14.05 -5.34
CA THR A 464 -15.19 -13.83 -4.11
C THR A 464 -16.33 -14.85 -3.96
N ASN A 465 -16.29 -15.94 -4.76
CA ASN A 465 -17.11 -17.14 -4.60
C ASN A 465 -16.41 -18.25 -5.41
N THR A 466 -15.44 -18.89 -4.78
CA THR A 466 -14.46 -19.79 -5.40
C THR A 466 -15.02 -21.20 -5.61
N GLY A 467 -16.07 -21.56 -4.87
CA GLY A 467 -16.66 -22.89 -4.84
C GLY A 467 -15.88 -23.93 -4.02
N THR A 468 -14.66 -23.60 -3.62
CA THR A 468 -13.67 -24.43 -2.93
C THR A 468 -14.03 -24.71 -1.47
N HIS A 469 -13.26 -25.56 -0.81
CA HIS A 469 -13.52 -26.08 0.52
C HIS A 469 -12.56 -25.46 1.56
N PRO A 470 -13.04 -24.64 2.53
CA PRO A 470 -12.18 -23.90 3.48
C PRO A 470 -11.58 -24.75 4.62
N LEU A 471 -11.33 -26.03 4.35
CA LEU A 471 -10.66 -26.99 5.23
C LEU A 471 -9.71 -27.91 4.43
N LEU A 472 -9.51 -27.63 3.13
CA LEU A 472 -8.71 -28.37 2.16
C LEU A 472 -8.02 -27.40 1.19
N ALA A 473 -6.77 -27.05 1.49
CA ALA A 473 -5.87 -26.20 0.69
C ALA A 473 -5.50 -26.70 -0.74
N ASP A 474 -6.28 -27.65 -1.27
CA ASP A 474 -6.21 -28.33 -2.58
C ASP A 474 -7.56 -29.06 -2.72
N SER A 475 -8.61 -28.35 -3.19
CA SER A 475 -10.00 -28.80 -3.10
C SER A 475 -10.33 -30.01 -3.97
N ASP A 476 -9.64 -30.17 -5.11
CA ASP A 476 -9.86 -31.29 -6.03
C ASP A 476 -8.78 -32.38 -6.00
N SER A 477 -7.70 -32.14 -5.25
CA SER A 477 -6.57 -33.05 -5.02
C SER A 477 -5.68 -33.32 -6.24
N ASP A 478 -5.52 -32.35 -7.15
CA ASP A 478 -4.54 -32.46 -8.24
C ASP A 478 -3.09 -32.18 -7.82
N GLY A 479 -2.91 -31.50 -6.68
CA GLY A 479 -1.63 -31.11 -6.11
C GLY A 479 -1.33 -29.61 -6.14
N ALA A 480 -2.15 -28.80 -6.83
CA ALA A 480 -2.17 -27.34 -6.74
C ALA A 480 -2.95 -26.84 -5.52
N GLY A 481 -2.77 -25.56 -5.16
CA GLY A 481 -3.54 -24.91 -4.10
C GLY A 481 -4.50 -23.88 -4.66
N ASP A 482 -5.69 -23.81 -4.09
CA ASP A 482 -6.86 -23.12 -4.62
C ASP A 482 -6.64 -21.60 -4.84
N TRP A 483 -6.01 -20.91 -3.87
CA TRP A 483 -5.55 -19.52 -4.01
C TRP A 483 -4.66 -19.35 -5.24
N TYR A 484 -3.72 -20.27 -5.47
CA TYR A 484 -2.75 -20.18 -6.54
C TYR A 484 -3.40 -20.41 -7.91
N GLU A 485 -4.30 -21.37 -8.00
CA GLU A 485 -5.09 -21.68 -9.21
C GLU A 485 -5.85 -20.44 -9.71
N ILE A 486 -6.59 -19.81 -8.80
CA ILE A 486 -7.41 -18.63 -9.06
C ILE A 486 -6.54 -17.40 -9.38
N THR A 487 -5.42 -17.26 -8.66
CA THR A 487 -4.59 -16.04 -8.69
C THR A 487 -3.55 -16.01 -9.81
N ALA A 488 -2.91 -17.15 -10.09
CA ALA A 488 -1.66 -17.21 -10.83
C ALA A 488 -1.79 -17.88 -12.20
N THR A 489 -2.51 -18.99 -12.27
CA THR A 489 -2.69 -19.80 -13.51
C THR A 489 -4.05 -19.65 -14.19
N TYR A 490 -5.06 -19.13 -13.48
CA TYR A 490 -6.44 -19.00 -13.95
C TYR A 490 -7.06 -20.34 -14.36
N THR A 491 -6.86 -21.30 -13.48
CA THR A 491 -7.35 -22.68 -13.54
C THR A 491 -8.57 -22.85 -12.60
N ASP A 492 -9.31 -23.96 -12.72
CA ASP A 492 -10.57 -24.20 -11.99
C ASP A 492 -10.33 -25.17 -10.82
N PRO A 493 -10.21 -24.70 -9.55
CA PRO A 493 -9.80 -25.48 -8.38
C PRO A 493 -10.88 -26.44 -7.85
N ASN A 494 -11.84 -26.80 -8.69
CA ASN A 494 -12.91 -27.75 -8.38
C ASN A 494 -12.88 -28.94 -9.37
N ASN A 495 -11.79 -29.09 -10.13
CA ASN A 495 -11.70 -29.89 -11.34
C ASN A 495 -10.24 -30.23 -11.72
N GLY A 496 -9.64 -31.22 -11.05
CA GLY A 496 -8.21 -31.58 -11.16
C GLY A 496 -7.70 -32.11 -12.52
N ALA A 497 -8.52 -32.04 -13.56
CA ALA A 497 -8.09 -32.10 -14.95
C ALA A 497 -7.59 -30.73 -15.47
N SER A 498 -8.04 -29.64 -14.88
CA SER A 498 -7.74 -28.24 -15.21
C SER A 498 -6.42 -27.74 -14.59
N LYS A 499 -5.45 -28.63 -14.35
CA LYS A 499 -4.31 -28.37 -13.46
C LYS A 499 -3.24 -27.41 -13.98
N PRO A 500 -2.40 -26.82 -13.09
CA PRO A 500 -1.19 -26.08 -13.48
C PRO A 500 -0.16 -26.98 -14.19
N LYS A 501 0.20 -26.63 -15.43
CA LYS A 501 1.23 -27.37 -16.22
C LYS A 501 2.61 -27.46 -15.57
N ILE A 502 2.89 -26.59 -14.60
CA ILE A 502 4.09 -26.58 -13.78
C ILE A 502 3.60 -26.65 -12.33
N PRO A 503 4.07 -27.61 -11.51
CA PRO A 503 3.56 -27.79 -10.16
C PRO A 503 3.62 -26.51 -9.32
N TYR A 504 2.63 -26.33 -8.46
CA TYR A 504 2.67 -25.42 -7.33
C TYR A 504 2.12 -26.19 -6.11
N PRO A 505 2.68 -26.04 -4.90
CA PRO A 505 3.96 -25.41 -4.62
C PRO A 505 5.10 -26.17 -5.31
N LEU A 506 6.09 -25.44 -5.83
CA LEU A 506 7.28 -26.10 -6.39
C LEU A 506 7.96 -26.94 -5.29
N PRO A 507 8.52 -28.13 -5.63
CA PRO A 507 9.35 -28.88 -4.71
C PRO A 507 10.41 -28.00 -4.02
N LYS A 508 10.60 -28.22 -2.72
CA LYS A 508 11.60 -27.47 -1.94
C LYS A 508 13.00 -27.68 -2.54
N PRO A 509 13.88 -26.66 -2.49
CA PRO A 509 15.25 -26.81 -2.94
C PRO A 509 15.94 -27.99 -2.26
N ASP A 510 16.73 -28.76 -3.00
CA ASP A 510 17.62 -29.75 -2.41
C ASP A 510 18.98 -29.11 -2.06
N SER A 511 19.92 -29.91 -1.57
CA SER A 511 21.29 -29.46 -1.29
C SER A 511 22.22 -29.48 -2.53
N SER A 512 21.67 -29.50 -3.75
CA SER A 512 22.47 -29.57 -4.98
C SER A 512 23.12 -28.23 -5.32
N THR A 513 24.23 -28.30 -6.07
CA THR A 513 24.86 -27.15 -6.72
C THR A 513 24.73 -27.21 -8.25
N GLY A 514 23.79 -28.02 -8.74
CA GLY A 514 23.67 -28.39 -10.15
C GLY A 514 24.72 -29.42 -10.62
N THR A 515 24.42 -30.04 -11.76
CA THR A 515 25.22 -31.08 -12.41
C THR A 515 26.52 -30.53 -13.00
N THR A 516 27.65 -31.19 -12.69
CA THR A 516 28.98 -30.63 -12.97
C THR A 516 29.57 -30.97 -14.34
N ASN A 517 28.84 -31.74 -15.15
CA ASN A 517 29.23 -32.27 -16.46
C ASN A 517 28.55 -31.57 -17.65
N LYS A 518 27.66 -30.61 -17.39
CA LYS A 518 26.94 -29.81 -18.39
C LYS A 518 27.34 -28.33 -18.27
N ARG A 519 26.85 -27.48 -19.18
CA ARG A 519 27.06 -26.02 -19.14
C ARG A 519 26.12 -25.35 -18.15
N VAL A 520 26.58 -24.27 -17.53
CA VAL A 520 25.74 -23.41 -16.67
C VAL A 520 24.72 -22.66 -17.53
N LYS A 521 23.44 -22.69 -17.12
CA LYS A 521 22.33 -22.02 -17.81
C LYS A 521 22.25 -20.57 -17.35
N VAL A 522 22.58 -19.63 -18.24
CA VAL A 522 22.61 -18.19 -17.96
C VAL A 522 21.31 -17.56 -18.42
N PHE A 523 20.65 -16.82 -17.52
CA PHE A 523 19.51 -15.96 -17.82
C PHE A 523 19.86 -14.50 -17.57
N ILE A 524 19.53 -13.63 -18.53
CA ILE A 524 19.81 -12.19 -18.45
C ILE A 524 18.50 -11.46 -18.10
N LEU A 525 18.42 -10.97 -16.85
CA LEU A 525 17.25 -10.32 -16.27
C LEU A 525 17.42 -8.79 -16.36
N SER A 526 16.58 -8.13 -17.18
CA SER A 526 16.72 -6.72 -17.49
C SER A 526 15.44 -5.89 -17.33
N GLY A 527 15.61 -4.60 -17.06
CA GLY A 527 14.50 -3.64 -17.04
C GLY A 527 14.74 -2.42 -16.16
N GLN A 528 13.66 -1.87 -15.59
CA GLN A 528 13.71 -0.72 -14.68
C GLN A 528 13.54 -1.13 -13.20
N SER A 529 13.10 -0.22 -12.32
CA SER A 529 12.94 -0.45 -10.87
C SER A 529 12.09 -1.67 -10.50
N ASN A 530 11.09 -2.03 -11.30
CA ASN A 530 10.28 -3.21 -11.05
C ASN A 530 11.00 -4.53 -11.42
N MET A 531 11.96 -4.50 -12.36
CA MET A 531 12.97 -5.57 -12.44
C MET A 531 13.93 -5.50 -11.25
N VAL A 532 14.46 -4.32 -10.88
CA VAL A 532 15.39 -4.17 -9.71
C VAL A 532 14.82 -4.81 -8.45
N GLY A 533 13.51 -4.73 -8.24
CA GLY A 533 12.81 -5.33 -7.12
C GLY A 533 12.56 -4.30 -6.03
N MET A 534 11.29 -4.17 -5.63
CA MET A 534 10.84 -3.18 -4.66
C MET A 534 9.93 -3.77 -3.58
N GLY A 535 9.52 -5.03 -3.68
CA GLY A 535 8.58 -5.67 -2.74
C GLY A 535 9.18 -5.81 -1.35
N ASP A 536 8.53 -5.28 -0.31
CA ASP A 536 9.10 -5.25 1.05
C ASP A 536 9.13 -6.62 1.71
N VAL A 537 10.24 -6.95 2.36
CA VAL A 537 10.39 -8.20 3.11
C VAL A 537 9.82 -8.08 4.53
N ASN A 538 9.82 -6.89 5.13
CA ASN A 538 9.54 -6.66 6.55
C ASN A 538 8.61 -5.45 6.76
N PRO A 539 7.90 -5.35 7.91
CA PRO A 539 7.88 -6.30 9.02
C PRO A 539 6.80 -7.38 8.87
N ILE A 540 6.91 -8.47 9.64
CA ILE A 540 5.85 -9.48 9.75
C ILE A 540 4.56 -8.86 10.32
N ASN A 541 3.42 -9.45 9.99
CA ASN A 541 2.07 -8.94 10.31
C ASN A 541 1.76 -7.58 9.68
N THR A 542 2.44 -7.23 8.57
CA THR A 542 2.04 -6.14 7.66
C THR A 542 1.68 -6.77 6.31
N LEU A 543 0.44 -6.54 5.86
CA LEU A 543 -0.11 -7.12 4.64
C LEU A 543 0.77 -6.83 3.42
N GLY A 544 0.92 -7.82 2.54
CA GLY A 544 1.72 -7.71 1.34
C GLY A 544 3.24 -7.62 1.55
N THR A 545 3.76 -7.77 2.78
CA THR A 545 5.20 -7.98 2.99
C THR A 545 5.54 -9.47 2.93
N LEU A 546 6.76 -9.80 2.49
CA LEU A 546 7.15 -11.20 2.26
C LEU A 546 7.08 -12.08 3.52
N ASN A 547 7.39 -11.54 4.71
CA ASN A 547 7.23 -12.32 5.94
C ASN A 547 5.76 -12.64 6.25
N THR A 548 4.82 -11.74 5.98
CA THR A 548 3.38 -12.03 6.18
C THR A 548 2.89 -13.03 5.14
N VAL A 549 3.10 -12.72 3.86
CA VAL A 549 2.67 -13.54 2.72
C VAL A 549 3.12 -15.00 2.84
N VAL A 550 4.35 -15.25 3.34
CA VAL A 550 4.93 -16.60 3.35
C VAL A 550 4.93 -17.29 4.73
N LYS A 551 4.91 -16.55 5.84
CA LYS A 551 4.97 -17.14 7.21
C LYS A 551 3.69 -16.96 8.03
N VAL A 552 2.71 -16.23 7.49
CA VAL A 552 1.38 -16.03 8.12
C VAL A 552 0.31 -16.53 7.16
N GLU A 553 0.30 -16.06 5.91
CA GLU A 553 -0.69 -16.39 4.87
C GLU A 553 -0.36 -17.68 4.08
N GLY A 554 0.59 -18.52 4.55
CA GLY A 554 0.96 -19.82 3.94
C GLY A 554 1.62 -19.83 2.55
N LYS A 555 1.38 -18.83 1.71
CA LYS A 555 1.72 -18.75 0.28
C LYS A 555 3.22 -18.94 0.00
N PHE A 556 3.54 -19.56 -1.12
CA PHE A 556 4.90 -19.92 -1.54
C PHE A 556 5.69 -20.72 -0.48
N PRO A 557 5.15 -21.84 0.06
CA PRO A 557 5.79 -22.61 1.13
C PRO A 557 7.11 -23.29 0.71
N ASN A 558 7.42 -23.27 -0.59
CA ASN A 558 8.72 -23.67 -1.15
C ASN A 558 9.85 -22.67 -0.83
N LEU A 559 9.52 -21.45 -0.39
CA LEU A 559 10.48 -20.44 0.05
C LEU A 559 10.94 -20.65 1.51
N LEU A 560 10.31 -21.56 2.28
CA LEU A 560 10.67 -21.84 3.68
C LEU A 560 11.27 -23.23 3.89
N GLU A 561 12.31 -23.29 4.70
CA GLU A 561 12.81 -24.51 5.32
C GLU A 561 11.91 -24.98 6.47
N THR A 562 11.96 -26.27 6.81
CA THR A 562 11.18 -26.88 7.91
C THR A 562 11.50 -26.31 9.30
N ASN A 563 12.50 -25.43 9.41
CA ASN A 563 12.88 -24.69 10.62
C ASN A 563 12.47 -23.20 10.59
N GLY A 564 11.67 -22.77 9.61
CA GLY A 564 11.15 -21.39 9.48
C GLY A 564 12.14 -20.38 8.88
N ASN A 565 13.35 -20.80 8.51
CA ASN A 565 14.29 -19.97 7.75
C ASN A 565 13.91 -19.91 6.26
N TRP A 566 14.38 -18.89 5.57
CA TRP A 566 14.30 -18.82 4.12
C TRP A 566 15.17 -19.89 3.47
N SER A 567 14.61 -20.58 2.47
CA SER A 567 15.31 -21.58 1.66
C SER A 567 16.39 -20.95 0.77
N VAL A 568 17.35 -21.76 0.32
CA VAL A 568 18.51 -21.29 -0.46
C VAL A 568 18.76 -22.20 -1.66
N ARG A 569 18.69 -21.64 -2.87
CA ARG A 569 19.09 -22.32 -4.12
C ARG A 569 20.61 -22.34 -4.26
N ASN A 570 21.27 -23.39 -3.79
CA ASN A 570 22.72 -23.56 -3.97
C ASN A 570 23.11 -23.87 -5.43
N ASP A 571 22.12 -24.24 -6.23
CA ASP A 571 22.14 -24.51 -7.67
C ASP A 571 21.85 -23.28 -8.54
N VAL A 572 21.15 -22.26 -8.01
CA VAL A 572 20.82 -21.00 -8.72
C VAL A 572 21.63 -19.85 -8.13
N MET A 573 22.69 -19.42 -8.81
CA MET A 573 23.44 -18.23 -8.43
C MET A 573 22.74 -16.96 -8.94
N TYR A 574 22.63 -15.97 -8.06
CA TYR A 574 22.31 -14.60 -8.40
C TYR A 574 23.59 -13.77 -8.62
N ARG A 575 23.65 -13.00 -9.71
CA ARG A 575 24.65 -11.95 -9.93
C ARG A 575 24.00 -10.63 -10.35
N GLY A 576 23.93 -9.69 -9.42
CA GLY A 576 23.54 -8.32 -9.70
C GLY A 576 24.64 -7.57 -10.44
N VAL A 577 24.27 -6.76 -11.43
CA VAL A 577 25.19 -5.84 -12.09
C VAL A 577 24.57 -4.44 -12.16
N ILE A 578 25.40 -3.41 -11.95
CA ILE A 578 25.05 -1.97 -11.91
C ILE A 578 24.17 -1.57 -10.70
N SER A 579 23.10 -2.30 -10.41
CA SER A 579 22.39 -2.24 -9.12
C SER A 579 22.36 -3.62 -8.44
N ALA A 580 21.95 -3.65 -7.16
CA ALA A 580 21.79 -4.88 -6.38
C ALA A 580 22.99 -5.85 -6.44
N ILE A 581 24.23 -5.33 -6.43
CA ILE A 581 25.50 -5.96 -6.87
C ILE A 581 26.00 -7.22 -6.11
N GLY A 582 25.12 -8.02 -5.51
CA GLY A 582 25.43 -9.30 -4.88
C GLY A 582 25.89 -10.38 -5.87
N ASN A 583 26.58 -11.38 -5.34
CA ASN A 583 27.07 -12.56 -6.06
C ASN A 583 26.99 -13.78 -5.11
N ALA A 584 25.84 -14.47 -5.08
CA ALA A 584 25.51 -15.46 -4.06
C ALA A 584 24.45 -16.45 -4.55
N PRO A 585 24.30 -17.63 -3.89
CA PRO A 585 23.11 -18.48 -4.02
C PRO A 585 21.82 -17.69 -3.83
N LEU A 586 20.80 -17.97 -4.64
CA LEU A 586 19.53 -17.25 -4.60
C LEU A 586 18.73 -17.61 -3.33
N THR A 587 18.30 -16.58 -2.62
CA THR A 587 17.45 -16.64 -1.42
C THR A 587 16.87 -15.24 -1.16
N VAL A 588 15.98 -15.11 -0.18
CA VAL A 588 15.38 -13.82 0.21
C VAL A 588 16.48 -12.79 0.54
N GLY A 589 16.39 -11.63 -0.10
CA GLY A 589 17.36 -10.54 0.04
C GLY A 589 18.58 -10.63 -0.90
N GLN A 590 18.72 -11.71 -1.68
CA GLN A 590 19.58 -11.76 -2.87
C GLN A 590 18.70 -11.48 -4.09
N GLY A 591 19.00 -10.41 -4.83
CA GLY A 591 18.20 -10.02 -5.98
C GLY A 591 17.93 -8.53 -6.11
N ALA A 592 17.62 -7.88 -4.98
CA ALA A 592 17.29 -6.45 -4.90
C ALA A 592 18.02 -5.76 -3.73
N SER A 593 17.66 -6.08 -2.48
CA SER A 593 18.36 -5.63 -1.26
C SER A 593 18.05 -6.54 -0.08
N SER A 594 18.75 -6.42 1.04
CA SER A 594 18.45 -7.19 2.27
C SER A 594 17.06 -6.92 2.88
N THR A 595 16.30 -5.95 2.35
CA THR A 595 14.94 -5.62 2.80
C THR A 595 13.89 -5.72 1.70
N ALA A 596 14.25 -6.09 0.46
CA ALA A 596 13.34 -6.13 -0.67
C ALA A 596 13.63 -7.29 -1.65
N ILE A 597 12.61 -7.67 -2.42
CA ILE A 597 12.71 -8.65 -3.52
C ILE A 597 12.19 -8.09 -4.85
N GLY A 598 12.64 -8.69 -5.95
CA GLY A 598 12.05 -8.56 -7.27
C GLY A 598 11.65 -9.94 -7.86
N PRO A 599 11.33 -9.99 -9.17
CA PRO A 599 10.85 -11.20 -9.82
C PRO A 599 11.90 -12.31 -9.95
N GLU A 600 13.18 -12.02 -9.72
CA GLU A 600 14.28 -12.99 -9.74
C GLU A 600 14.10 -14.15 -8.74
N LEU A 601 13.41 -13.93 -7.62
CA LEU A 601 13.20 -14.96 -6.61
C LEU A 601 12.21 -16.02 -7.11
N GLY A 602 11.04 -15.60 -7.60
CA GLY A 602 10.08 -16.50 -8.24
C GLY A 602 10.68 -17.15 -9.49
N PHE A 603 11.23 -16.35 -10.40
CA PHE A 603 11.82 -16.83 -11.66
C PHE A 603 12.93 -17.87 -11.42
N GLY A 604 13.84 -17.59 -10.49
CA GLY A 604 14.94 -18.48 -10.17
C GLY A 604 14.50 -19.78 -9.51
N HIS A 605 13.46 -19.76 -8.67
CA HIS A 605 12.90 -20.99 -8.12
C HIS A 605 12.26 -21.88 -9.21
N VAL A 606 11.60 -21.29 -10.23
CA VAL A 606 11.11 -22.05 -11.40
C VAL A 606 12.28 -22.62 -12.22
N MET A 607 13.28 -21.79 -12.57
CA MET A 607 14.42 -22.25 -13.39
C MET A 607 15.23 -23.36 -12.72
N GLY A 608 15.58 -23.22 -11.43
CA GLY A 608 16.30 -24.26 -10.70
C GLY A 608 15.47 -25.50 -10.41
N TRP A 609 14.14 -25.43 -10.41
CA TRP A 609 13.32 -26.65 -10.36
C TRP A 609 13.38 -27.44 -11.66
N TYR A 610 13.46 -26.75 -12.80
CA TYR A 610 13.44 -27.37 -14.14
C TYR A 610 14.81 -27.90 -14.59
N PHE A 611 15.90 -27.19 -14.31
CA PHE A 611 17.23 -27.57 -14.76
C PHE A 611 17.96 -28.45 -13.72
N GLU A 612 18.60 -29.52 -14.20
CA GLU A 612 19.62 -30.23 -13.43
C GLU A 612 20.95 -29.47 -13.44
N GLU A 613 21.14 -28.59 -14.42
CA GLU A 613 22.30 -27.73 -14.63
C GLU A 613 22.35 -26.61 -13.58
N PRO A 614 23.54 -26.13 -13.16
CA PRO A 614 23.63 -24.91 -12.38
C PRO A 614 23.06 -23.74 -13.19
N VAL A 615 22.32 -22.85 -12.54
CA VAL A 615 21.68 -21.68 -13.14
C VAL A 615 22.41 -20.41 -12.68
N LEU A 616 22.58 -19.43 -13.57
CA LEU A 616 23.11 -18.11 -13.25
C LEU A 616 22.15 -17.01 -13.73
N LEU A 617 21.62 -16.24 -12.80
CA LEU A 617 20.78 -15.07 -13.07
C LEU A 617 21.66 -13.80 -13.08
N ILE A 618 21.98 -13.29 -14.28
CA ILE A 618 22.71 -12.02 -14.44
C ILE A 618 21.68 -10.88 -14.56
N LYS A 619 21.66 -9.95 -13.60
CA LYS A 619 20.60 -8.94 -13.49
C LYS A 619 21.07 -7.52 -13.82
N THR A 620 20.77 -7.07 -15.04
CA THR A 620 21.04 -5.71 -15.58
C THR A 620 19.82 -4.80 -15.42
N SER A 621 19.65 -4.16 -14.26
CA SER A 621 18.50 -3.26 -14.05
C SER A 621 18.84 -2.06 -13.17
N ILE A 622 18.14 -0.93 -13.38
CA ILE A 622 18.23 0.27 -12.55
C ILE A 622 16.92 1.08 -12.65
N GLY A 623 16.54 1.79 -11.59
CA GLY A 623 15.31 2.59 -11.58
C GLY A 623 15.30 3.73 -12.61
N ASN A 624 14.10 4.11 -13.05
CA ASN A 624 13.84 5.26 -13.94
C ASN A 624 14.68 5.19 -15.24
N ARG A 625 14.32 4.25 -16.13
CA ARG A 625 14.91 4.06 -17.47
C ARG A 625 13.83 3.82 -18.51
N SER A 626 13.92 4.57 -19.62
CA SER A 626 13.01 4.54 -20.77
C SER A 626 13.55 3.62 -21.88
N LEU A 627 12.66 2.92 -22.59
CA LEU A 627 13.01 2.18 -23.80
C LEU A 627 13.09 3.09 -25.05
N LEU A 628 12.44 4.26 -25.04
CA LEU A 628 12.62 5.30 -26.07
C LEU A 628 14.00 5.98 -26.00
N TRP A 629 14.59 6.13 -24.81
CA TRP A 629 15.81 6.92 -24.63
C TRP A 629 16.96 6.13 -24.01
N ASP A 630 16.85 5.69 -22.75
CA ASP A 630 18.03 5.17 -22.05
C ASP A 630 18.47 3.79 -22.54
N CYS A 631 17.50 2.89 -22.73
CA CYS A 631 17.69 1.51 -23.17
C CYS A 631 17.39 1.31 -24.67
N LEU A 632 17.34 2.39 -25.45
CA LEU A 632 17.07 2.34 -26.89
C LEU A 632 18.14 1.47 -27.60
N PRO A 633 17.77 0.45 -28.39
CA PRO A 633 18.72 -0.48 -28.96
C PRO A 633 19.43 0.05 -30.23
N PRO A 634 20.61 -0.49 -30.58
CA PRO A 634 21.33 -0.12 -31.79
C PRO A 634 20.48 -0.29 -33.06
N GLY A 635 20.50 0.73 -33.92
CA GLY A 635 19.72 0.77 -35.16
C GLY A 635 18.34 1.40 -35.06
N SER A 636 17.81 1.70 -33.85
CA SER A 636 16.59 2.51 -33.75
C SER A 636 16.82 3.92 -34.29
N PRO A 637 16.03 4.37 -35.30
CA PRO A 637 16.26 5.63 -36.00
C PRO A 637 15.68 6.84 -35.24
N ARG A 638 16.22 8.03 -35.55
CA ARG A 638 15.57 9.31 -35.20
C ARG A 638 14.24 9.49 -35.95
N PHE A 639 13.32 10.23 -35.36
CA PHE A 639 12.03 10.55 -35.99
C PHE A 639 11.55 11.96 -35.64
N ASP A 640 10.83 12.61 -36.56
CA ASP A 640 10.12 13.86 -36.28
C ASP A 640 8.74 13.56 -35.69
N HIS A 641 8.37 14.28 -34.63
CA HIS A 641 7.13 14.09 -33.91
C HIS A 641 6.17 15.29 -34.07
N THR A 642 4.88 15.08 -33.77
CA THR A 642 3.81 16.07 -33.98
C THR A 642 3.89 17.29 -33.05
N ASP A 643 4.75 17.25 -32.03
CA ASP A 643 5.09 18.38 -31.15
C ASP A 643 6.13 19.36 -31.75
N GLY A 644 6.67 19.07 -32.93
CA GLY A 644 7.67 19.90 -33.62
C GLY A 644 9.12 19.62 -33.23
N TYR A 645 9.38 18.51 -32.52
CA TYR A 645 10.72 18.04 -32.20
C TYR A 645 11.11 16.81 -33.01
N THR A 646 12.39 16.73 -33.39
CA THR A 646 13.03 15.47 -33.76
C THR A 646 13.51 14.79 -32.49
N TYR A 647 13.12 13.53 -32.28
CA TYR A 647 13.60 12.69 -31.19
C TYR A 647 14.80 11.86 -31.64
N ALA A 648 15.77 11.68 -30.74
CA ALA A 648 17.06 11.05 -31.01
C ALA A 648 16.95 9.58 -31.42
N GLY A 649 17.72 9.20 -32.44
CA GLY A 649 18.05 7.80 -32.72
C GLY A 649 19.19 7.30 -31.84
N TYR A 650 19.47 6.00 -31.90
CA TYR A 650 20.56 5.39 -31.14
C TYR A 650 21.92 6.10 -31.38
N GLY A 651 22.65 6.36 -30.30
CA GLY A 651 23.93 7.08 -30.33
C GLY A 651 23.83 8.61 -30.41
N GLU A 652 22.62 9.18 -30.47
CA GLU A 652 22.41 10.63 -30.66
C GLU A 652 22.07 11.38 -29.37
N SER A 653 22.39 12.68 -29.34
CA SER A 653 22.24 13.61 -28.20
C SER A 653 21.86 15.01 -28.71
N PRO A 654 21.07 15.83 -27.99
CA PRO A 654 20.28 15.48 -26.80
C PRO A 654 19.08 14.61 -27.16
N ASN A 655 18.24 14.25 -26.18
CA ASN A 655 17.07 13.36 -26.37
C ASN A 655 16.06 13.83 -27.42
N ARG A 656 15.93 15.15 -27.61
CA ARG A 656 15.23 15.76 -28.74
C ARG A 656 15.71 17.18 -29.01
N TRP A 657 15.55 17.66 -30.24
CA TRP A 657 15.79 19.06 -30.64
C TRP A 657 14.64 19.56 -31.50
N LEU A 658 14.47 20.88 -31.64
CA LEU A 658 13.46 21.44 -32.55
C LEU A 658 13.81 21.05 -33.99
N THR A 659 12.87 20.47 -34.74
CA THR A 659 13.09 20.04 -36.13
C THR A 659 13.58 21.19 -37.02
N SER A 660 13.18 22.43 -36.70
CA SER A 660 13.57 23.65 -37.41
C SER A 660 14.98 24.17 -37.12
N THR A 661 15.67 23.72 -36.05
CA THR A 661 17.00 24.25 -35.66
C THR A 661 18.17 23.37 -36.10
N GLY A 662 17.92 22.09 -36.40
CA GLY A 662 18.85 21.22 -37.13
C GLY A 662 20.01 20.61 -36.33
N GLY A 663 19.81 19.37 -35.87
CA GLY A 663 20.90 18.42 -35.63
C GLY A 663 21.33 18.23 -34.15
N PRO A 664 22.10 17.15 -33.89
CA PRO A 664 22.54 16.77 -32.56
C PRO A 664 23.61 17.72 -31.96
N SER A 665 23.79 17.65 -30.65
CA SER A 665 24.73 18.43 -29.83
C SER A 665 25.58 17.52 -28.93
N PRO A 666 26.61 18.04 -28.23
CA PRO A 666 27.62 17.23 -27.54
C PRO A 666 27.12 16.12 -26.58
N PHE A 667 27.95 15.08 -26.44
CA PHE A 667 27.60 13.77 -25.89
C PHE A 667 27.63 13.69 -24.35
N VAL A 668 26.67 14.33 -23.66
CA VAL A 668 26.50 14.19 -22.19
C VAL A 668 25.80 12.88 -21.81
N TRP A 669 24.75 12.54 -22.56
CA TRP A 669 24.04 11.26 -22.52
C TRP A 669 23.42 11.08 -23.91
N TYR A 670 23.35 9.84 -24.41
CA TYR A 670 22.84 9.54 -25.75
C TYR A 670 21.80 8.43 -25.71
N ALA A 671 20.99 8.32 -26.77
CA ALA A 671 19.96 7.29 -26.82
C ALA A 671 20.62 5.90 -26.90
N GLY A 672 20.32 5.02 -25.95
CA GLY A 672 20.97 3.71 -25.79
C GLY A 672 22.15 3.68 -24.81
N LYS A 673 22.55 4.80 -24.18
CA LYS A 673 23.67 4.82 -23.21
C LYS A 673 23.55 3.75 -22.13
N GLN A 674 22.34 3.40 -21.70
CA GLN A 674 22.10 2.36 -20.69
C GLN A 674 22.06 0.95 -21.29
N TYR A 675 21.62 0.78 -22.54
CA TYR A 675 21.73 -0.49 -23.29
C TYR A 675 23.21 -0.90 -23.40
N ASP A 676 24.07 0.04 -23.82
CA ASP A 676 25.51 -0.18 -23.95
C ASP A 676 26.13 -0.62 -22.62
N ASP A 677 25.87 0.15 -21.56
CA ASP A 677 26.33 -0.17 -20.20
C ASP A 677 25.84 -1.53 -19.68
N TYR A 678 24.69 -2.02 -20.13
CA TYR A 678 24.14 -3.32 -19.71
C TYR A 678 24.76 -4.50 -20.47
N PHE A 679 24.94 -4.36 -21.79
CA PHE A 679 25.00 -5.52 -22.68
C PHE A 679 26.21 -5.59 -23.62
N LEU A 680 26.92 -4.48 -23.85
CA LEU A 680 27.96 -4.43 -24.88
C LEU A 680 29.36 -4.48 -24.26
N ALA A 681 30.31 -5.05 -25.01
CA ALA A 681 31.72 -4.83 -24.72
C ALA A 681 32.06 -3.35 -24.91
N GLU A 682 33.05 -2.84 -24.18
CA GLU A 682 33.51 -1.45 -24.26
C GLU A 682 33.89 -1.00 -25.69
N ALA A 683 34.41 -1.93 -26.51
CA ALA A 683 34.76 -1.68 -27.91
C ALA A 683 33.57 -1.68 -28.90
N ASP A 684 32.40 -2.13 -28.46
CA ASP A 684 31.19 -2.28 -29.30
C ASP A 684 30.15 -1.16 -29.03
N MET A 685 30.41 -0.26 -28.07
CA MET A 685 29.50 0.81 -27.64
C MET A 685 29.39 1.96 -28.66
N GLY A 686 28.25 2.66 -28.66
CA GLY A 686 28.02 3.88 -29.45
C GLY A 686 28.77 5.12 -28.94
N ALA A 687 29.33 5.07 -27.72
CA ALA A 687 30.23 6.11 -27.21
C ALA A 687 31.59 6.11 -27.93
N PRO A 688 32.27 7.27 -28.05
CA PRO A 688 33.70 7.26 -28.34
C PRO A 688 34.45 6.56 -27.20
N ALA A 689 35.10 5.44 -27.52
CA ALA A 689 36.02 4.76 -26.62
C ALA A 689 37.19 5.68 -26.21
N TRP A 690 37.92 5.27 -25.18
CA TRP A 690 39.05 6.03 -24.64
C TRP A 690 40.15 6.28 -25.69
N ALA A 691 40.46 7.55 -25.98
CA ALA A 691 41.40 7.93 -27.05
C ALA A 691 42.15 9.24 -26.76
N ALA A 692 43.48 9.21 -26.90
CA ALA A 692 44.35 10.38 -26.75
C ALA A 692 44.29 11.32 -27.97
N GLY A 693 44.38 12.63 -27.74
CA GLY A 693 44.27 13.67 -28.78
C GLY A 693 42.83 13.99 -29.22
N LEU A 694 41.82 13.44 -28.54
CA LEU A 694 40.41 13.78 -28.74
C LEU A 694 40.04 15.05 -27.94
N ALA A 695 38.98 15.75 -28.35
CA ALA A 695 38.39 16.82 -27.53
C ALA A 695 37.23 16.24 -26.71
N TYR A 696 37.35 16.24 -25.38
CA TYR A 696 36.31 15.81 -24.45
C TYR A 696 35.58 17.03 -23.88
N PRO A 697 34.34 17.32 -24.31
CA PRO A 697 33.57 18.45 -23.78
C PRO A 697 33.19 18.22 -22.30
N LYS A 698 32.73 19.28 -21.62
CA LYS A 698 32.22 19.15 -20.25
C LYS A 698 31.00 18.21 -20.23
N ASP A 699 30.87 17.45 -19.15
CA ASP A 699 29.81 16.49 -18.86
C ASP A 699 29.76 15.28 -19.80
N CYS A 700 30.72 15.12 -20.72
CA CYS A 700 30.73 13.99 -21.65
C CYS A 700 31.04 12.65 -20.97
N GLN A 701 30.47 11.57 -21.52
CA GLN A 701 30.68 10.22 -21.02
C GLN A 701 31.53 9.36 -21.95
N VAL A 702 32.50 8.67 -21.37
CA VAL A 702 33.34 7.65 -22.02
C VAL A 702 33.53 6.47 -21.08
N ARG A 703 33.97 5.34 -21.61
CA ARG A 703 34.29 4.14 -20.84
C ARG A 703 35.75 3.75 -21.10
N ASN A 704 36.45 3.30 -20.05
CA ASN A 704 37.85 2.89 -20.10
C ASN A 704 38.06 1.77 -19.05
N ASN A 705 38.36 0.55 -19.52
CA ASN A 705 38.59 -0.66 -18.73
C ASN A 705 37.45 -0.96 -17.72
N GLY A 706 36.20 -0.96 -18.17
CA GLY A 706 35.02 -1.31 -17.35
C GLY A 706 34.55 -0.21 -16.39
N VAL A 707 35.17 0.97 -16.44
CA VAL A 707 34.77 2.15 -15.66
C VAL A 707 34.28 3.24 -16.60
N THR A 708 33.12 3.81 -16.29
CA THR A 708 32.53 4.94 -17.00
C THR A 708 32.99 6.24 -16.35
N TYR A 709 33.49 7.18 -17.14
CA TYR A 709 34.03 8.46 -16.69
C TYR A 709 33.16 9.60 -17.23
N ILE A 710 32.81 10.55 -16.37
CA ILE A 710 32.06 11.76 -16.72
C ILE A 710 32.98 12.97 -16.60
N SER A 711 33.10 13.75 -17.66
CA SER A 711 33.97 14.94 -17.73
C SER A 711 33.45 16.08 -16.84
N LYS A 712 34.27 16.56 -15.91
CA LYS A 712 33.99 17.71 -15.03
C LYS A 712 34.16 19.06 -15.74
N SER A 713 34.99 19.10 -16.78
CA SER A 713 35.37 20.31 -17.51
C SER A 713 35.90 19.96 -18.90
N ALA A 714 35.60 20.81 -19.89
CA ALA A 714 36.05 20.58 -21.26
C ALA A 714 37.59 20.63 -21.36
N HIS A 715 38.18 19.62 -22.00
CA HIS A 715 39.62 19.48 -22.19
C HIS A 715 39.94 18.73 -23.49
N THR A 716 41.20 18.78 -23.91
CA THR A 716 41.76 17.84 -24.92
C THR A 716 42.48 16.73 -24.19
N SER A 717 42.30 15.48 -24.64
CA SER A 717 42.86 14.31 -23.99
C SER A 717 44.37 14.22 -24.21
N ASP A 718 45.10 14.25 -23.10
CA ASP A 718 46.55 14.16 -23.03
C ASP A 718 46.99 13.34 -21.82
N ALA A 719 48.25 12.90 -21.81
CA ALA A 719 48.77 11.95 -20.82
C ALA A 719 48.62 12.40 -19.35
N ASP A 720 48.43 13.70 -19.06
CA ASP A 720 48.23 14.23 -17.71
C ASP A 720 46.74 14.35 -17.32
N SER A 721 45.85 14.57 -18.29
CA SER A 721 44.39 14.61 -18.11
C SER A 721 43.70 13.24 -18.23
N GLU A 722 44.41 12.22 -18.75
CA GLU A 722 43.91 10.85 -18.95
C GLU A 722 43.76 10.02 -17.64
N PRO A 723 42.58 9.44 -17.35
CA PRO A 723 42.38 8.51 -16.23
C PRO A 723 43.29 7.29 -16.27
N GLY A 724 43.94 7.02 -15.13
CA GLY A 724 44.86 5.89 -14.96
C GLY A 724 46.25 6.09 -15.58
N VAL A 725 46.50 7.19 -16.31
CA VAL A 725 47.79 7.46 -16.96
C VAL A 725 48.47 8.69 -16.37
N GLY A 726 47.71 9.75 -16.08
CA GLY A 726 48.24 11.05 -15.64
C GLY A 726 48.27 11.29 -14.14
N ALA A 727 48.81 12.46 -13.75
CA ALA A 727 48.70 12.96 -12.38
C ALA A 727 47.43 13.82 -12.13
N ASN A 728 46.87 14.45 -13.17
CA ASN A 728 45.86 15.50 -13.04
C ASN A 728 44.43 15.06 -13.41
N TRP A 729 44.24 13.87 -13.99
CA TRP A 729 42.95 13.37 -14.51
C TRP A 729 41.77 13.46 -13.53
N ALA A 730 42.00 13.28 -12.23
CA ALA A 730 40.95 13.39 -11.21
C ALA A 730 40.36 14.82 -11.10
N THR A 731 41.04 15.82 -11.65
CA THR A 731 40.54 17.19 -11.85
C THR A 731 39.49 17.24 -12.95
N TYR A 732 39.69 16.47 -14.01
CA TYR A 732 38.89 16.47 -15.25
C TYR A 732 37.77 15.43 -15.27
N TRP A 733 37.83 14.38 -14.43
CA TRP A 733 36.90 13.25 -14.51
C TRP A 733 36.28 12.83 -13.17
N SER A 734 35.00 12.46 -13.19
CA SER A 734 34.28 11.69 -12.16
C SER A 734 34.17 10.23 -12.59
N LEU A 735 34.32 9.27 -11.67
CA LEU A 735 34.27 7.83 -11.98
C LEU A 735 32.94 7.18 -11.56
N TYR A 736 32.47 6.25 -12.36
CA TYR A 736 31.35 5.34 -12.07
C TYR A 736 31.73 3.94 -12.58
N THR A 737 31.99 2.99 -11.69
CA THR A 737 32.26 1.60 -12.09
C THR A 737 30.96 0.94 -12.54
N ILE A 738 30.89 0.49 -13.79
CA ILE A 738 29.68 -0.09 -14.40
C ILE A 738 30.04 -1.47 -14.96
N PHE A 739 30.02 -2.47 -14.08
CA PHE A 739 30.20 -3.87 -14.45
C PHE A 739 28.97 -4.40 -15.19
N ASN A 740 29.13 -5.23 -16.23
CA ASN A 740 28.05 -5.64 -17.13
C ASN A 740 28.05 -7.14 -17.53
N VAL A 741 27.16 -7.56 -18.43
CA VAL A 741 27.03 -8.98 -18.87
C VAL A 741 28.29 -9.49 -19.56
N VAL A 742 28.88 -8.71 -20.47
CA VAL A 742 30.08 -9.10 -21.21
C VAL A 742 31.30 -9.15 -20.28
N ASP A 743 31.40 -8.19 -19.35
CA ASP A 743 32.44 -8.21 -18.31
C ASP A 743 32.42 -9.52 -17.48
N ILE A 744 31.24 -10.16 -17.31
CA ILE A 744 31.11 -11.48 -16.70
C ILE A 744 31.55 -12.60 -17.65
N LEU A 745 30.93 -12.66 -18.82
CA LEU A 745 30.99 -13.83 -19.70
C LEU A 745 32.34 -14.00 -20.39
N ASP A 746 33.00 -12.89 -20.78
CA ASP A 746 34.37 -12.92 -21.29
C ASP A 746 35.38 -13.37 -20.21
N ASN A 747 35.09 -13.08 -18.94
CA ASN A 747 35.96 -13.40 -17.79
C ASN A 747 35.49 -14.64 -17.00
N TRP A 748 34.72 -15.54 -17.62
CA TRP A 748 33.99 -16.64 -16.97
C TRP A 748 34.78 -17.39 -15.89
N ALA A 749 35.98 -17.88 -16.22
CA ALA A 749 36.82 -18.68 -15.33
C ALA A 749 37.36 -17.90 -14.12
N THR A 750 37.37 -16.56 -14.18
CA THR A 750 37.78 -15.67 -13.08
C THR A 750 36.58 -15.30 -12.20
N GLN A 751 35.40 -15.12 -12.80
CA GLN A 751 34.17 -14.77 -12.07
C GLN A 751 33.55 -15.99 -11.36
N TYR A 752 33.62 -17.17 -11.98
CA TYR A 752 33.13 -18.44 -11.44
C TYR A 752 34.17 -19.57 -11.59
N PRO A 753 35.25 -19.58 -10.78
CA PRO A 753 36.28 -20.61 -10.84
C PRO A 753 35.75 -22.05 -10.70
N GLN A 754 34.65 -22.22 -9.95
CA GLN A 754 33.97 -23.51 -9.77
C GLN A 754 33.31 -24.05 -11.05
N TRP A 755 33.04 -23.17 -12.03
CA TRP A 755 32.40 -23.50 -13.31
C TRP A 755 33.34 -23.27 -14.52
N ALA A 756 34.63 -22.99 -14.27
CA ALA A 756 35.62 -22.66 -15.29
C ALA A 756 35.77 -23.75 -16.37
N ALA A 757 35.58 -25.03 -16.01
CA ALA A 757 35.67 -26.17 -16.93
C ALA A 757 34.34 -26.51 -17.64
N GLN A 758 33.21 -26.02 -17.15
CA GLN A 758 31.88 -26.25 -17.72
C GLN A 758 31.56 -25.26 -18.84
N GLY A 759 31.95 -24.01 -18.65
CA GLY A 759 31.47 -22.90 -19.47
C GLY A 759 29.98 -22.64 -19.28
N PHE A 760 29.41 -21.84 -20.17
CA PHE A 760 28.03 -21.36 -20.07
C PHE A 760 27.24 -21.53 -21.37
N GLU A 761 25.93 -21.40 -21.24
CA GLU A 761 24.95 -21.29 -22.32
C GLU A 761 23.99 -20.16 -21.94
N ILE A 762 23.76 -19.17 -22.81
CA ILE A 762 22.72 -18.17 -22.55
C ILE A 762 21.40 -18.81 -22.96
N ALA A 763 20.65 -19.26 -21.95
CA ALA A 763 19.43 -20.04 -22.11
C ALA A 763 18.18 -19.16 -22.31
N GLY A 764 18.21 -17.92 -21.83
CA GLY A 764 17.12 -16.98 -22.09
C GLY A 764 17.34 -15.55 -21.59
N TYR A 765 16.43 -14.67 -22.00
CA TYR A 765 16.35 -13.27 -21.60
C TYR A 765 15.01 -13.00 -20.89
N VAL A 766 15.00 -12.09 -19.92
CA VAL A 766 13.82 -11.72 -19.13
C VAL A 766 13.71 -10.20 -19.10
N TRP A 767 12.57 -9.63 -19.48
CA TRP A 767 12.36 -8.18 -19.55
C TRP A 767 11.16 -7.71 -18.72
N PHE A 768 11.39 -6.79 -17.77
CA PHE A 768 10.32 -6.15 -16.99
C PHE A 768 10.54 -4.65 -16.88
N GLN A 769 9.91 -3.92 -17.81
CA GLN A 769 10.04 -2.48 -17.98
C GLN A 769 8.76 -1.93 -18.63
N GLY A 770 8.47 -0.63 -18.44
CA GLY A 770 7.34 0.03 -19.08
C GLY A 770 6.91 1.33 -18.38
N ASN A 771 6.94 1.39 -17.03
CA ASN A 771 6.40 2.53 -16.29
C ASN A 771 7.10 3.88 -16.59
N LYS A 772 8.29 3.87 -17.22
CA LYS A 772 8.98 5.11 -17.61
C LYS A 772 8.54 5.67 -18.96
N ASP A 773 7.92 4.85 -19.82
CA ASP A 773 7.48 5.21 -21.17
C ASP A 773 5.98 5.56 -21.22
N LEU A 774 5.40 5.91 -20.07
CA LEU A 774 3.99 6.32 -19.86
C LEU A 774 3.65 7.72 -20.42
N GLY A 775 3.95 7.97 -21.68
CA GLY A 775 3.62 9.22 -22.38
C GLY A 775 4.18 9.27 -23.79
N GLU A 776 3.69 10.20 -24.62
CA GLU A 776 4.19 10.34 -25.99
C GLU A 776 5.55 11.07 -26.07
N PRO A 777 6.40 10.72 -27.06
CA PRO A 777 6.19 9.69 -28.09
C PRO A 777 6.61 8.27 -27.64
N ALA A 778 6.93 8.06 -26.37
CA ALA A 778 7.50 6.80 -25.88
C ALA A 778 6.50 5.64 -25.94
N ALA A 779 5.25 5.88 -25.56
CA ALA A 779 4.18 4.88 -25.61
C ALA A 779 3.91 4.39 -27.04
N SER A 780 3.75 5.30 -28.01
CA SER A 780 3.50 4.94 -29.43
C SER A 780 4.68 4.23 -30.12
N HIS A 781 5.91 4.41 -29.63
CA HIS A 781 7.11 3.79 -30.21
C HIS A 781 7.59 2.55 -29.43
N TYR A 782 6.91 2.17 -28.34
CA TYR A 782 7.36 1.11 -27.43
C TYR A 782 7.45 -0.25 -28.12
N GLU A 783 6.44 -0.62 -28.93
CA GLU A 783 6.39 -1.90 -29.66
C GLU A 783 7.60 -2.07 -30.59
N THR A 784 7.83 -1.08 -31.46
CA THR A 784 8.97 -1.05 -32.40
C THR A 784 10.32 -1.14 -31.67
N ASN A 785 10.50 -0.40 -30.58
CA ASN A 785 11.75 -0.41 -29.83
C ASN A 785 11.96 -1.72 -29.07
N LEU A 786 10.90 -2.38 -28.58
CA LEU A 786 10.96 -3.70 -27.96
C LEU A 786 11.30 -4.80 -28.98
N VAL A 787 10.71 -4.76 -30.17
CA VAL A 787 11.05 -5.66 -31.28
C VAL A 787 12.52 -5.52 -31.67
N ASN A 788 13.02 -4.28 -31.80
CA ASN A 788 14.43 -4.00 -32.05
C ASN A 788 15.33 -4.51 -30.92
N LEU A 789 14.94 -4.32 -29.66
CA LEU A 789 15.71 -4.73 -28.47
C LEU A 789 15.95 -6.25 -28.46
N ILE A 790 14.89 -7.02 -28.66
CA ILE A 790 14.92 -8.50 -28.71
C ILE A 790 15.86 -8.96 -29.83
N GLN A 791 15.67 -8.43 -31.04
CA GLN A 791 16.46 -8.83 -32.21
C GLN A 791 17.95 -8.44 -32.07
N ASN A 792 18.25 -7.26 -31.53
CA ASN A 792 19.61 -6.77 -31.41
C ASN A 792 20.40 -7.57 -30.35
N LEU A 793 19.84 -7.79 -29.15
CA LEU A 793 20.47 -8.58 -28.09
C LEU A 793 20.79 -10.01 -28.56
N ARG A 794 19.79 -10.70 -29.13
CA ARG A 794 19.94 -12.06 -29.64
C ARG A 794 21.01 -12.14 -30.73
N SER A 795 21.05 -11.16 -31.63
CA SER A 795 22.05 -11.11 -32.71
C SER A 795 23.45 -10.81 -32.17
N TYR A 796 23.59 -9.86 -31.24
CA TYR A 796 24.86 -9.50 -30.62
C TYR A 796 25.49 -10.69 -29.89
N TYR A 797 24.74 -11.33 -28.99
CA TYR A 797 25.26 -12.45 -28.21
C TYR A 797 25.49 -13.72 -29.04
N ALA A 798 24.64 -14.02 -30.03
CA ALA A 798 24.88 -15.15 -30.93
C ALA A 798 26.14 -14.98 -31.80
N ASN A 799 26.48 -13.73 -32.17
CA ASN A 799 27.72 -13.42 -32.88
C ASN A 799 28.94 -13.40 -31.95
N ARG A 800 28.81 -12.89 -30.71
CA ARG A 800 29.90 -12.82 -29.73
C ARG A 800 30.25 -14.19 -29.14
N TYR A 801 29.25 -15.03 -28.90
CA TYR A 801 29.39 -16.36 -28.30
C TYR A 801 28.79 -17.46 -29.20
N PRO A 802 29.46 -17.80 -30.34
CA PRO A 802 28.97 -18.77 -31.30
C PRO A 802 28.82 -20.17 -30.68
N GLY A 803 27.57 -20.63 -30.55
CA GLY A 803 27.25 -21.94 -29.98
C GLY A 803 27.16 -21.96 -28.45
N GLN A 804 27.19 -20.81 -27.77
CA GLN A 804 26.65 -20.65 -26.40
C GLN A 804 25.22 -20.12 -26.41
N CYS A 805 24.77 -19.51 -27.51
CA CYS A 805 23.38 -19.14 -27.78
C CYS A 805 23.12 -18.97 -29.29
N ASN A 806 21.89 -18.61 -29.68
CA ASN A 806 21.50 -18.36 -31.08
C ASN A 806 20.47 -17.22 -31.22
N THR A 807 20.12 -16.83 -32.45
CA THR A 807 19.21 -15.70 -32.74
C THR A 807 17.76 -15.90 -32.26
N ASN A 808 17.38 -17.13 -31.90
CA ASN A 808 16.04 -17.51 -31.45
C ASN A 808 16.04 -17.89 -29.95
N THR A 809 17.11 -17.61 -29.21
CA THR A 809 17.23 -17.91 -27.77
C THR A 809 16.06 -17.32 -26.99
N PRO A 810 15.30 -18.10 -26.19
CA PRO A 810 14.07 -17.68 -25.51
C PRO A 810 14.10 -16.30 -24.86
N PHE A 811 13.01 -15.55 -25.02
CA PHE A 811 12.87 -14.19 -24.48
C PHE A 811 11.49 -14.02 -23.84
N VAL A 812 11.42 -13.82 -22.53
CA VAL A 812 10.16 -13.64 -21.80
C VAL A 812 10.00 -12.21 -21.28
N ILE A 813 8.78 -11.67 -21.33
CA ILE A 813 8.45 -10.28 -20.98
C ILE A 813 7.32 -10.29 -19.96
N ALA A 814 7.32 -9.35 -19.01
CA ALA A 814 6.17 -9.03 -18.16
C ALA A 814 5.58 -7.67 -18.58
N THR A 815 4.25 -7.55 -18.58
CA THR A 815 3.57 -6.26 -18.83
C THR A 815 3.92 -5.24 -17.75
N GLY A 816 4.64 -4.20 -18.15
CA GLY A 816 5.35 -3.31 -17.23
C GLY A 816 4.49 -2.27 -16.52
N CYS A 817 3.18 -2.26 -16.71
CA CYS A 817 2.32 -1.11 -16.41
C CYS A 817 0.99 -1.49 -15.74
N GLY A 818 0.95 -1.34 -14.40
CA GLY A 818 -0.27 -1.13 -13.62
C GLY A 818 -1.14 -2.37 -13.34
N ASP A 819 -2.38 -2.07 -12.96
CA ASP A 819 -3.47 -2.96 -12.55
C ASP A 819 -4.39 -3.38 -13.74
N PRO A 820 -5.40 -4.25 -13.54
CA PRO A 820 -6.33 -4.66 -14.60
C PRO A 820 -7.18 -3.52 -15.20
N GLY A 821 -7.42 -2.44 -14.45
CA GLY A 821 -8.11 -1.22 -14.87
C GLY A 821 -7.21 -0.19 -15.58
N THR A 822 -5.92 -0.51 -15.78
CA THR A 822 -4.95 0.35 -16.45
C THR A 822 -5.48 0.89 -17.78
N SER A 823 -5.36 2.22 -17.96
CA SER A 823 -5.85 2.95 -19.13
C SER A 823 -4.79 3.90 -19.71
N GLY A 824 -5.13 4.59 -20.80
CA GLY A 824 -4.25 5.58 -21.46
C GLY A 824 -2.90 4.99 -21.88
N TYR A 825 -1.80 5.72 -21.62
CA TYR A 825 -0.45 5.30 -22.00
C TYR A 825 0.02 4.01 -21.31
N GLY A 826 -0.51 3.67 -20.13
CA GLY A 826 -0.22 2.39 -19.47
C GLY A 826 -0.76 1.21 -20.27
N LEU A 827 -1.98 1.34 -20.75
CA LEU A 827 -2.63 0.34 -21.60
C LEU A 827 -1.97 0.28 -22.99
N ALA A 828 -1.52 1.41 -23.53
CA ALA A 828 -0.76 1.43 -24.78
C ALA A 828 0.56 0.65 -24.66
N VAL A 829 1.34 0.86 -23.59
CA VAL A 829 2.60 0.11 -23.34
C VAL A 829 2.33 -1.38 -23.06
N ALA A 830 1.31 -1.70 -22.26
CA ALA A 830 0.93 -3.11 -22.01
C ALA A 830 0.47 -3.81 -23.31
N ASN A 831 -0.35 -3.16 -24.14
CA ASN A 831 -0.77 -3.69 -25.43
C ASN A 831 0.41 -3.86 -26.40
N ALA A 832 1.34 -2.90 -26.44
CA ALA A 832 2.58 -3.00 -27.22
C ALA A 832 3.47 -4.18 -26.77
N GLN A 833 3.43 -4.57 -25.49
CA GLN A 833 4.10 -5.77 -25.00
C GLN A 833 3.34 -7.04 -25.39
N LEU A 834 2.02 -7.05 -25.25
CA LEU A 834 1.16 -8.21 -25.57
C LEU A 834 1.06 -8.47 -27.09
N ALA A 835 1.25 -7.44 -27.92
CA ALA A 835 1.27 -7.56 -29.38
C ALA A 835 2.28 -8.60 -29.89
N LEU A 836 3.41 -8.77 -29.19
CA LEU A 836 4.46 -9.73 -29.55
C LEU A 836 4.02 -11.20 -29.42
N ASN A 837 2.94 -11.49 -28.68
CA ASN A 837 2.33 -12.83 -28.65
C ASN A 837 1.51 -13.16 -29.90
N ASN A 838 1.20 -12.18 -30.77
CA ASN A 838 0.35 -12.40 -31.94
C ASN A 838 1.16 -13.04 -33.08
N PRO A 839 0.89 -14.33 -33.45
CA PRO A 839 1.64 -15.04 -34.48
C PRO A 839 1.43 -14.45 -35.89
N THR A 840 0.40 -13.64 -36.10
CA THR A 840 0.12 -12.96 -37.36
C THR A 840 1.01 -11.74 -37.55
N ASN A 841 1.27 -11.00 -36.47
CA ASN A 841 2.08 -9.77 -36.49
C ASN A 841 3.58 -10.10 -36.38
N TYR A 842 3.91 -11.10 -35.55
CA TYR A 842 5.29 -11.46 -35.22
C TYR A 842 5.54 -12.97 -35.40
N PRO A 843 5.39 -13.53 -36.63
CA PRO A 843 5.61 -14.95 -36.89
C PRO A 843 7.03 -15.43 -36.51
N GLN A 844 8.04 -14.55 -36.60
CA GLN A 844 9.41 -14.83 -36.19
C GLN A 844 9.60 -15.01 -34.66
N PHE A 845 8.61 -14.63 -33.85
CA PHE A 845 8.63 -14.74 -32.39
C PHE A 845 7.87 -15.96 -31.85
N VAL A 846 7.11 -16.66 -32.70
CA VAL A 846 6.37 -17.88 -32.33
C VAL A 846 7.33 -18.94 -31.78
N GLY A 847 6.98 -19.52 -30.63
CA GLY A 847 7.78 -20.53 -29.94
C GLY A 847 9.12 -20.03 -29.39
N ASN A 848 9.41 -18.72 -29.42
CA ASN A 848 10.66 -18.18 -28.89
C ASN A 848 10.56 -16.84 -28.14
N VAL A 849 9.47 -16.08 -28.26
CA VAL A 849 9.16 -14.94 -27.38
C VAL A 849 7.80 -15.14 -26.74
N LYS A 850 7.64 -14.77 -25.46
CA LYS A 850 6.33 -14.71 -24.79
C LYS A 850 6.25 -13.51 -23.85
N THR A 851 5.16 -12.76 -23.95
CA THR A 851 4.75 -11.77 -22.96
C THR A 851 3.73 -12.40 -22.01
N MET A 852 4.01 -12.33 -20.71
CA MET A 852 3.08 -12.65 -19.63
C MET A 852 2.31 -11.38 -19.25
N ASP A 853 0.99 -11.47 -19.14
CA ASP A 853 0.18 -10.35 -18.62
C ASP A 853 0.12 -10.42 -17.10
N THR A 854 0.98 -9.63 -16.46
CA THR A 854 1.19 -9.63 -15.02
C THR A 854 0.35 -8.57 -14.29
N ARG A 855 -0.57 -7.89 -15.00
CA ARG A 855 -1.47 -6.89 -14.42
C ARG A 855 -2.46 -7.48 -13.40
N GLY A 856 -2.86 -8.75 -13.58
CA GLY A 856 -3.72 -9.47 -12.64
C GLY A 856 -3.09 -9.72 -11.26
N TYR A 857 -1.75 -9.63 -11.17
CA TYR A 857 -1.02 -9.82 -9.91
C TYR A 857 -0.90 -8.54 -9.07
N TRP A 858 -1.55 -7.45 -9.50
CA TRP A 858 -1.66 -6.22 -8.72
C TRP A 858 -2.31 -6.48 -7.36
N ARG A 859 -1.88 -5.70 -6.36
CA ARG A 859 -2.43 -5.70 -5.01
C ARG A 859 -2.65 -4.26 -4.56
N ASP A 860 -3.86 -3.99 -4.08
CA ASP A 860 -4.26 -2.63 -3.73
C ASP A 860 -3.66 -2.16 -2.41
N VAL A 861 -3.72 -0.84 -2.19
CA VAL A 861 -3.11 -0.16 -1.05
C VAL A 861 -3.63 -0.68 0.30
N ALA A 862 -4.87 -1.19 0.36
CA ALA A 862 -5.46 -1.77 1.56
C ALA A 862 -4.78 -3.08 2.01
N VAL A 863 -4.17 -3.83 1.08
CA VAL A 863 -3.52 -5.13 1.31
C VAL A 863 -2.02 -5.08 1.03
N SER A 864 -1.41 -3.90 1.12
CA SER A 864 -0.02 -3.65 0.72
C SER A 864 0.72 -2.71 1.68
N PRO A 865 2.06 -2.81 1.81
CA PRO A 865 2.79 -2.11 2.86
C PRO A 865 2.89 -0.59 2.67
N VAL A 866 2.81 -0.07 1.43
CA VAL A 866 2.82 1.38 1.17
C VAL A 866 1.96 1.77 -0.04
N ASN A 867 1.45 3.01 -0.04
CA ASN A 867 0.86 3.61 -1.23
C ASN A 867 1.97 4.05 -2.22
N GLN A 868 2.40 3.13 -3.11
CA GLN A 868 3.41 3.38 -4.13
C GLN A 868 3.09 2.60 -5.43
N GLY A 869 1.98 2.93 -6.08
CA GLY A 869 1.46 2.18 -7.23
C GLY A 869 2.45 1.96 -8.39
N TYR A 870 3.38 2.89 -8.65
CA TYR A 870 4.41 2.72 -9.69
C TYR A 870 5.46 1.63 -9.37
N HIS A 871 5.48 1.13 -8.13
CA HIS A 871 6.21 -0.06 -7.68
C HIS A 871 5.26 -1.12 -7.10
N TYR A 872 4.04 -1.24 -7.62
CA TYR A 872 3.04 -2.24 -7.20
C TYR A 872 2.79 -2.21 -5.68
N ASN A 873 2.70 -1.00 -5.11
CA ASN A 873 2.49 -0.75 -3.68
C ASN A 873 3.56 -1.39 -2.75
N ARG A 874 4.72 -1.74 -3.34
CA ARG A 874 5.79 -2.54 -2.74
C ARG A 874 5.29 -3.88 -2.16
N ASN A 875 4.21 -4.41 -2.70
CA ASN A 875 3.67 -5.72 -2.31
C ASN A 875 4.56 -6.84 -2.86
N ALA A 876 5.09 -7.69 -1.98
CA ALA A 876 5.99 -8.78 -2.30
C ALA A 876 5.32 -9.92 -3.08
N GLU A 877 4.03 -10.17 -2.85
CA GLU A 877 3.23 -11.18 -3.56
C GLU A 877 3.21 -10.88 -5.07
N THR A 878 2.98 -9.61 -5.45
CA THR A 878 3.01 -9.16 -6.85
C THR A 878 4.36 -9.45 -7.53
N PHE A 879 5.48 -9.27 -6.82
CA PHE A 879 6.81 -9.57 -7.36
C PHE A 879 7.07 -11.08 -7.46
N LEU A 880 6.59 -11.88 -6.51
CA LEU A 880 6.69 -13.35 -6.59
C LEU A 880 5.86 -13.91 -7.75
N LEU A 881 4.58 -13.54 -7.86
CA LEU A 881 3.69 -13.95 -8.94
C LEU A 881 4.23 -13.53 -10.32
N THR A 882 4.73 -12.29 -10.43
CA THR A 882 5.42 -11.82 -11.65
C THR A 882 6.64 -12.67 -11.98
N GLY A 883 7.44 -13.04 -10.97
CA GLY A 883 8.61 -13.90 -11.14
C GLY A 883 8.28 -15.32 -11.57
N ASP A 884 7.31 -15.95 -10.90
CA ASP A 884 6.81 -17.28 -11.22
C ASP A 884 6.22 -17.33 -12.64
N ALA A 885 5.36 -16.38 -13.01
CA ALA A 885 4.81 -16.28 -14.35
C ALA A 885 5.89 -16.07 -15.44
N LEU A 886 6.88 -15.21 -15.20
CA LEU A 886 8.05 -15.08 -16.09
C LEU A 886 8.81 -16.41 -16.21
N GLY A 887 8.93 -17.17 -15.12
CA GLY A 887 9.54 -18.50 -15.11
C GLY A 887 8.74 -19.50 -15.94
N ARG A 888 7.43 -19.56 -15.75
CA ARG A 888 6.51 -20.46 -16.47
C ARG A 888 6.50 -20.15 -17.97
N GLY A 889 6.40 -18.88 -18.33
CA GLY A 889 6.50 -18.42 -19.72
C GLY A 889 7.86 -18.73 -20.35
N MET A 890 8.95 -18.73 -19.58
CA MET A 890 10.27 -19.17 -20.05
C MET A 890 10.32 -20.70 -20.27
N LEU A 891 9.73 -21.50 -19.39
CA LEU A 891 9.68 -22.96 -19.54
C LEU A 891 8.86 -23.41 -20.76
N GLU A 892 7.76 -22.72 -21.10
CA GLU A 892 7.01 -22.99 -22.34
C GLU A 892 7.86 -22.77 -23.60
N LEU A 893 8.73 -21.77 -23.61
CA LEU A 893 9.64 -21.49 -24.73
C LEU A 893 10.79 -22.51 -24.81
N LEU A 894 11.27 -22.97 -23.66
CA LEU A 894 12.32 -23.98 -23.56
C LEU A 894 11.82 -25.38 -23.97
N SER A 895 10.61 -25.77 -23.55
CA SER A 895 10.01 -27.06 -23.94
C SER A 895 9.64 -27.09 -25.42
N ALA A 896 9.07 -26.01 -25.96
CA ALA A 896 8.82 -25.84 -27.39
C ALA A 896 10.11 -25.85 -28.26
N GLY A 897 11.26 -25.56 -27.66
CA GLY A 897 12.58 -25.66 -28.29
C GLY A 897 13.14 -27.09 -28.40
N THR A 898 12.51 -28.08 -27.75
CA THR A 898 12.85 -29.50 -27.93
C THR A 898 12.16 -30.09 -29.17
N ASN A 899 12.67 -31.21 -29.70
CA ASN A 899 12.25 -31.77 -31.00
C ASN A 899 10.83 -32.42 -31.02
N ALA A 900 9.97 -32.15 -30.03
CA ALA A 900 8.63 -32.75 -29.91
C ALA A 900 7.71 -32.42 -31.11
N ASN A 901 7.75 -31.17 -31.58
CA ASN A 901 6.76 -30.63 -32.53
C ASN A 901 6.74 -31.35 -33.90
N ALA A 902 7.87 -31.96 -34.31
CA ALA A 902 7.96 -32.71 -35.56
C ALA A 902 7.43 -34.15 -35.44
N ASP A 903 7.63 -34.83 -34.30
CA ASP A 903 7.03 -36.15 -34.04
C ASP A 903 5.53 -36.02 -33.76
N TYR A 904 5.12 -35.03 -32.97
CA TYR A 904 3.71 -34.81 -32.67
C TYR A 904 2.87 -34.61 -33.95
N ALA A 905 3.31 -33.73 -34.86
CA ALA A 905 2.63 -33.55 -36.14
C ALA A 905 2.61 -34.84 -37.01
N GLY A 906 3.67 -35.66 -36.95
CA GLY A 906 3.75 -36.93 -37.67
C GLY A 906 2.87 -38.04 -37.07
N TRP A 907 2.69 -38.05 -35.74
CA TRP A 907 1.81 -38.97 -35.03
C TRP A 907 0.33 -38.58 -35.19
N ALA A 908 0.00 -37.31 -34.97
CA ALA A 908 -1.36 -36.77 -35.09
C ALA A 908 -1.94 -36.97 -36.51
N ALA A 909 -1.09 -36.94 -37.55
CA ALA A 909 -1.48 -37.19 -38.93
C ALA A 909 -2.05 -38.61 -39.20
N ASN A 910 -1.85 -39.58 -38.29
CA ASN A 910 -2.43 -40.92 -38.43
C ASN A 910 -3.92 -40.96 -38.04
N PHE A 911 -4.37 -40.04 -37.19
CA PHE A 911 -5.75 -39.98 -36.68
C PHE A 911 -6.61 -39.03 -37.53
N THR A 912 -6.75 -39.35 -38.81
CA THR A 912 -7.37 -38.46 -39.81
C THR A 912 -8.83 -38.14 -39.48
N GLY A 913 -9.08 -36.93 -38.97
CA GLY A 913 -10.40 -36.46 -38.54
C GLY A 913 -10.48 -36.06 -37.06
N ALA A 914 -9.48 -36.45 -36.26
CA ALA A 914 -9.31 -36.02 -34.88
C ALA A 914 -8.79 -34.56 -34.80
N ASN A 915 -9.27 -33.78 -33.82
CA ASN A 915 -8.84 -32.38 -33.63
C ASN A 915 -7.60 -32.28 -32.73
N LEU A 916 -6.52 -32.98 -33.10
CA LEU A 916 -5.26 -33.06 -32.34
C LEU A 916 -4.39 -31.79 -32.48
N ASN A 917 -4.98 -30.61 -32.62
CA ASN A 917 -4.24 -29.36 -32.84
C ASN A 917 -3.54 -28.81 -31.58
N ASP A 918 -3.95 -29.26 -30.39
CA ASP A 918 -3.27 -28.97 -29.12
C ASP A 918 -2.71 -30.29 -28.52
N PRO A 919 -1.38 -30.43 -28.38
CA PRO A 919 -0.75 -31.56 -27.68
C PRO A 919 -1.18 -31.73 -26.22
N ASN A 920 -1.68 -30.67 -25.58
CA ASN A 920 -2.03 -30.66 -24.16
C ASN A 920 -3.50 -30.99 -23.91
N ALA A 921 -4.34 -31.02 -24.95
CA ALA A 921 -5.74 -31.41 -24.80
C ALA A 921 -5.84 -32.93 -24.59
N ASP A 922 -6.82 -33.34 -23.78
CA ASP A 922 -7.34 -34.71 -23.72
C ASP A 922 -8.52 -34.77 -24.71
N LEU A 923 -8.32 -35.42 -25.87
CA LEU A 923 -9.31 -35.35 -26.96
C LEU A 923 -10.55 -36.21 -26.70
N ASP A 924 -10.39 -37.37 -26.07
CA ASP A 924 -11.52 -38.28 -25.81
C ASP A 924 -12.05 -38.20 -24.37
N GLY A 925 -11.25 -37.69 -23.43
CA GLY A 925 -11.59 -37.42 -22.02
C GLY A 925 -11.32 -38.59 -21.08
N ASP A 926 -10.16 -39.24 -21.17
CA ASP A 926 -9.76 -40.37 -20.32
C ASP A 926 -8.71 -40.07 -19.23
N GLY A 927 -8.18 -38.84 -19.21
CA GLY A 927 -7.23 -38.34 -18.22
C GLY A 927 -5.77 -38.28 -18.69
N LEU A 928 -5.49 -38.56 -19.96
CA LEU A 928 -4.19 -38.37 -20.60
C LEU A 928 -4.25 -37.25 -21.64
N SER A 929 -3.18 -36.46 -21.76
CA SER A 929 -3.05 -35.50 -22.85
C SER A 929 -2.59 -36.19 -24.16
N ASN A 930 -2.95 -35.61 -25.30
CA ASN A 930 -2.52 -36.07 -26.63
C ASN A 930 -1.00 -36.29 -26.72
N ASP A 931 -0.17 -35.49 -26.03
CA ASP A 931 1.29 -35.66 -26.01
C ASP A 931 1.76 -36.83 -25.11
N GLU A 932 1.07 -37.11 -24.01
CA GLU A 932 1.33 -38.30 -23.20
C GLU A 932 0.94 -39.57 -23.96
N GLU A 933 -0.19 -39.56 -24.66
CA GLU A 933 -0.58 -40.64 -25.56
C GLU A 933 0.39 -40.83 -26.72
N ARG A 934 0.88 -39.72 -27.31
CA ARG A 934 1.97 -39.73 -28.30
C ARG A 934 3.20 -40.45 -27.76
N ILE A 935 3.59 -40.19 -26.50
CA ILE A 935 4.76 -40.77 -25.82
C ILE A 935 4.55 -42.27 -25.54
N TRP A 936 3.43 -42.62 -24.90
CA TRP A 936 3.12 -44.00 -24.51
C TRP A 936 2.66 -44.88 -25.67
N GLY A 937 2.35 -44.31 -26.84
CA GLY A 937 1.92 -45.06 -28.03
C GLY A 937 0.47 -45.50 -27.96
N LEU A 938 -0.41 -44.59 -27.52
CA LEU A 938 -1.85 -44.82 -27.32
C LEU A 938 -2.69 -44.22 -28.46
N ASP A 939 -4.02 -44.43 -28.40
CA ASP A 939 -5.00 -43.97 -29.39
C ASP A 939 -5.88 -42.86 -28.76
N PRO A 940 -5.70 -41.58 -29.16
CA PRO A 940 -6.36 -40.40 -28.58
C PRO A 940 -7.81 -40.22 -29.06
N THR A 941 -8.44 -41.31 -29.50
CA THR A 941 -9.84 -41.36 -29.94
C THR A 941 -10.62 -42.47 -29.24
N SER A 942 -10.04 -43.08 -28.21
CA SER A 942 -10.50 -44.28 -27.54
C SER A 942 -10.13 -44.30 -26.04
N ARG A 943 -11.07 -43.86 -25.17
CA ARG A 943 -11.07 -43.92 -23.69
C ARG A 943 -10.68 -45.24 -23.00
N ALA A 944 -10.39 -46.28 -23.77
CA ALA A 944 -9.74 -47.50 -23.30
C ALA A 944 -8.20 -47.35 -23.18
N SER A 945 -7.63 -46.23 -23.66
CA SER A 945 -6.20 -45.92 -23.71
C SER A 945 -5.56 -45.59 -22.36
N ALA A 946 -6.33 -45.02 -21.42
CA ALA A 946 -6.00 -44.36 -20.14
C ALA A 946 -4.89 -44.93 -19.23
N LYS A 947 -4.35 -46.12 -19.50
CA LYS A 947 -3.36 -46.80 -18.67
C LYS A 947 -2.25 -47.42 -19.52
N PRO A 948 -1.08 -46.76 -19.63
CA PRO A 948 0.10 -47.34 -20.25
C PRO A 948 0.49 -48.69 -19.64
N ILE A 949 0.25 -48.92 -18.35
CA ILE A 949 0.47 -50.21 -17.68
C ILE A 949 -0.71 -51.15 -17.95
N GLN A 950 -0.53 -52.08 -18.89
CA GLN A 950 -1.56 -53.01 -19.36
C GLN A 950 -1.85 -54.16 -18.38
N THR A 951 -0.89 -54.55 -17.53
CA THR A 951 -1.08 -55.63 -16.54
C THR A 951 -0.62 -55.20 -15.15
N ALA A 952 -1.43 -55.51 -14.13
CA ALA A 952 -1.08 -55.23 -12.75
C ALA A 952 0.15 -56.05 -12.31
N PRO A 953 1.09 -55.49 -11.50
CA PRO A 953 2.27 -56.22 -11.05
C PRO A 953 1.93 -57.50 -10.32
N ARG A 954 2.46 -58.63 -10.80
CA ARG A 954 2.44 -59.94 -10.13
C ARG A 954 3.32 -59.86 -8.87
N PRO A 955 2.77 -59.78 -7.65
CA PRO A 955 3.58 -59.52 -6.45
C PRO A 955 4.51 -60.69 -6.09
N ASP A 956 4.16 -61.88 -6.58
CA ASP A 956 4.91 -63.13 -6.43
C ASP A 956 6.11 -63.25 -7.39
N LEU A 957 6.18 -62.42 -8.45
CA LEU A 957 7.22 -62.48 -9.49
C LEU A 957 7.90 -61.14 -9.81
N GLY A 958 7.29 -60.01 -9.42
CA GLY A 958 7.76 -58.67 -9.80
C GLY A 958 7.54 -58.32 -11.27
N ILE A 959 6.60 -58.99 -11.95
CA ILE A 959 6.40 -58.86 -13.40
C ILE A 959 5.13 -58.05 -13.73
N PHE A 960 5.25 -57.10 -14.67
CA PHE A 960 4.15 -56.35 -15.29
C PHE A 960 4.47 -56.02 -16.75
N THR A 961 3.50 -55.45 -17.48
CA THR A 961 3.68 -54.97 -18.87
C THR A 961 3.21 -53.52 -19.04
N TYR A 962 3.86 -52.78 -19.93
CA TYR A 962 3.45 -51.42 -20.32
C TYR A 962 3.64 -51.13 -21.82
N THR A 963 2.89 -50.18 -22.36
CA THR A 963 2.94 -49.71 -23.76
C THR A 963 3.97 -48.58 -23.95
N ARG A 964 4.70 -48.54 -25.07
CA ARG A 964 5.55 -47.39 -25.49
C ARG A 964 5.77 -47.36 -27.01
N ARG A 965 6.44 -46.34 -27.55
CA ARG A 965 6.99 -46.35 -28.93
C ARG A 965 8.44 -46.84 -29.06
N HIS A 966 8.79 -47.29 -30.28
CA HIS A 966 10.09 -47.82 -30.71
C HIS A 966 10.27 -47.64 -32.24
N SER A 967 11.43 -47.32 -32.83
CA SER A 967 12.76 -46.98 -32.28
C SER A 967 13.43 -45.81 -33.03
N THR A 968 12.65 -45.01 -33.76
CA THR A 968 13.13 -43.84 -34.54
C THR A 968 13.14 -42.53 -33.75
N LEU A 969 12.55 -42.50 -32.55
CA LEU A 969 12.58 -41.36 -31.63
C LEU A 969 13.79 -41.45 -30.71
N ALA A 970 14.87 -40.76 -31.09
CA ALA A 970 16.04 -40.59 -30.23
C ALA A 970 15.78 -39.48 -29.20
N GLY A 971 15.95 -39.79 -27.91
CA GLY A 971 15.92 -38.81 -26.82
C GLY A 971 15.25 -39.33 -25.55
N LEU A 972 14.19 -40.13 -25.67
CA LEU A 972 13.43 -40.65 -24.53
C LEU A 972 14.03 -41.92 -23.95
N THR A 973 14.09 -41.97 -22.62
CA THR A 973 14.41 -43.12 -21.80
C THR A 973 13.20 -43.50 -20.94
N TYR A 974 13.10 -44.77 -20.52
CA TYR A 974 11.99 -45.25 -19.72
C TYR A 974 12.50 -45.85 -18.42
N THR A 975 12.13 -45.27 -17.28
CA THR A 975 12.65 -45.63 -15.95
C THR A 975 11.59 -46.27 -15.06
N VAL A 976 12.01 -47.25 -14.27
CA VAL A 976 11.16 -47.98 -13.33
C VAL A 976 11.37 -47.43 -11.94
N TRP A 977 10.30 -47.10 -11.22
CA TRP A 977 10.34 -46.58 -9.85
C TRP A 977 9.42 -47.39 -8.94
N THR A 978 9.84 -47.56 -7.69
CA THR A 978 9.14 -48.34 -6.67
C THR A 978 8.96 -47.54 -5.38
N SER A 979 7.86 -47.79 -4.66
CA SER A 979 7.56 -47.19 -3.35
C SER A 979 6.84 -48.20 -2.45
N ALA A 980 6.95 -48.03 -1.13
CA ALA A 980 6.20 -48.82 -0.13
C ALA A 980 4.98 -48.08 0.45
N ASP A 981 4.92 -46.75 0.26
CA ASP A 981 4.04 -45.81 0.97
C ASP A 981 3.39 -44.73 0.08
N LEU A 982 3.69 -44.73 -1.23
CA LEU A 982 3.36 -43.69 -2.24
C LEU A 982 4.08 -42.34 -2.06
N ILE A 983 4.79 -42.11 -0.96
CA ILE A 983 5.49 -40.86 -0.64
C ILE A 983 6.95 -40.96 -1.09
N ALA A 984 7.68 -41.97 -0.58
CA ALA A 984 9.09 -42.19 -0.87
C ALA A 984 9.24 -43.09 -2.10
N TRP A 985 9.77 -42.54 -3.19
CA TRP A 985 10.01 -43.26 -4.45
C TRP A 985 11.50 -43.52 -4.64
N THR A 986 11.88 -44.77 -4.92
CA THR A 986 13.24 -45.13 -5.32
C THR A 986 13.25 -45.81 -6.69
N GLN A 987 14.14 -45.36 -7.57
CA GLN A 987 14.37 -45.98 -8.88
C GLN A 987 14.81 -47.45 -8.69
N ASP A 988 14.29 -48.34 -9.52
CA ASP A 988 14.75 -49.72 -9.62
C ASP A 988 15.70 -49.86 -10.82
N THR A 989 16.94 -49.43 -10.62
CA THR A 989 18.02 -49.49 -11.62
C THR A 989 18.45 -50.91 -12.01
N GLY A 990 17.96 -51.93 -11.30
CA GLY A 990 18.14 -53.35 -11.66
C GLY A 990 16.95 -53.97 -12.39
N ALA A 991 15.84 -53.24 -12.58
CA ALA A 991 14.65 -53.75 -13.25
C ALA A 991 14.95 -54.08 -14.74
N ILE A 992 14.66 -55.32 -15.14
CA ILE A 992 14.91 -55.81 -16.48
C ILE A 992 13.70 -55.49 -17.36
N GLN A 993 13.89 -54.63 -18.36
CA GLN A 993 12.88 -54.29 -19.35
C GLN A 993 13.13 -55.09 -20.64
N GLN A 994 12.16 -55.90 -21.06
CA GLN A 994 12.18 -56.71 -22.28
C GLN A 994 11.08 -56.23 -23.24
N PRO A 995 11.41 -55.48 -24.29
CA PRO A 995 10.43 -55.14 -25.31
C PRO A 995 9.92 -56.38 -26.05
N GLY A 996 8.61 -56.47 -26.22
CA GLY A 996 8.00 -57.32 -27.25
C GLY A 996 8.23 -56.74 -28.65
N PRO A 997 7.86 -57.47 -29.71
CA PRO A 997 7.96 -56.95 -31.07
C PRO A 997 7.05 -55.71 -31.23
N PRO A 998 7.52 -54.63 -31.89
CA PRO A 998 6.67 -53.49 -32.22
C PRO A 998 5.60 -53.90 -33.24
N ASP A 999 4.45 -53.23 -33.16
CA ASP A 999 3.34 -53.40 -34.09
C ASP A 999 3.51 -52.61 -35.40
N ALA A 1000 2.43 -52.48 -36.17
CA ALA A 1000 2.42 -51.78 -37.45
C ALA A 1000 2.58 -50.25 -37.37
N VAL A 1001 2.41 -49.64 -36.19
CA VAL A 1001 2.57 -48.19 -35.95
C VAL A 1001 3.79 -47.88 -35.06
N GLY A 1002 4.60 -48.88 -34.72
CA GLY A 1002 5.84 -48.72 -33.95
C GLY A 1002 5.63 -48.74 -32.44
N VAL A 1003 4.53 -49.33 -31.98
CA VAL A 1003 4.18 -49.45 -30.55
C VAL A 1003 4.60 -50.83 -30.02
N GLU A 1004 5.34 -50.84 -28.91
CA GLU A 1004 5.79 -52.03 -28.20
C GLU A 1004 4.99 -52.22 -26.91
N THR A 1005 4.65 -53.48 -26.61
CA THR A 1005 4.36 -53.89 -25.22
C THR A 1005 5.64 -54.40 -24.58
N VAL A 1006 6.14 -53.71 -23.56
CA VAL A 1006 7.36 -54.02 -22.82
C VAL A 1006 7.01 -54.81 -21.57
N THR A 1007 7.66 -55.95 -21.36
CA THR A 1007 7.59 -56.71 -20.11
C THR A 1007 8.68 -56.22 -19.15
N VAL A 1008 8.31 -55.85 -17.93
CA VAL A 1008 9.25 -55.43 -16.88
C VAL A 1008 9.32 -56.50 -15.81
N THR A 1009 10.53 -56.84 -15.37
CA THR A 1009 10.79 -57.67 -14.18
C THR A 1009 11.57 -56.85 -13.17
N LEU A 1010 10.97 -56.56 -12.02
CA LEU A 1010 11.58 -55.82 -10.91
C LEU A 1010 12.76 -56.58 -10.28
N SER A 1011 13.67 -55.84 -9.66
CA SER A 1011 14.73 -56.42 -8.83
C SER A 1011 14.13 -57.19 -7.65
N PRO A 1012 14.63 -58.41 -7.32
CA PRO A 1012 14.12 -59.18 -6.19
C PRO A 1012 14.12 -58.44 -4.83
N ALA A 1013 15.07 -57.52 -4.64
CA ALA A 1013 15.17 -56.67 -3.46
C ALA A 1013 14.06 -55.59 -3.33
N ARG A 1014 13.21 -55.40 -4.35
CA ARG A 1014 12.03 -54.52 -4.28
C ARG A 1014 10.74 -55.27 -3.90
N LEU A 1015 10.75 -56.60 -3.89
CA LEU A 1015 9.57 -57.43 -3.60
C LEU A 1015 9.36 -57.68 -2.09
N THR A 1016 10.09 -56.97 -1.22
CA THR A 1016 10.06 -57.16 0.24
C THR A 1016 9.21 -56.10 0.94
N GLY A 1017 7.94 -56.39 1.18
CA GLY A 1017 7.04 -55.52 1.94
C GLY A 1017 5.59 -56.03 1.99
N PRO A 1018 4.72 -55.44 2.83
CA PRO A 1018 3.28 -55.76 2.85
C PRO A 1018 2.51 -55.08 1.71
N ARG A 1019 3.10 -54.06 1.07
CA ARG A 1019 2.61 -53.31 -0.09
C ARG A 1019 3.81 -52.94 -0.97
N LEU A 1020 3.58 -52.85 -2.27
CA LEU A 1020 4.55 -52.40 -3.26
C LEU A 1020 3.79 -51.61 -4.34
N PHE A 1021 4.19 -50.36 -4.52
CA PHE A 1021 3.70 -49.49 -5.58
C PHE A 1021 4.79 -49.34 -6.65
N VAL A 1022 4.37 -49.24 -7.91
CA VAL A 1022 5.27 -49.17 -9.07
C VAL A 1022 4.77 -48.07 -9.98
N ARG A 1023 5.68 -47.24 -10.50
CA ARG A 1023 5.40 -46.28 -11.57
C ARG A 1023 6.45 -46.40 -12.67
N MET A 1024 6.03 -46.18 -13.90
CA MET A 1024 6.91 -45.96 -15.05
C MET A 1024 6.99 -44.48 -15.33
N ARG A 1025 8.14 -43.99 -15.78
CA ARG A 1025 8.32 -42.61 -16.27
C ARG A 1025 9.04 -42.64 -17.62
N ALA A 1026 8.61 -41.77 -18.53
CA ALA A 1026 9.40 -41.38 -19.69
C ALA A 1026 10.24 -40.15 -19.31
N GLU A 1027 11.54 -40.19 -19.58
CA GLU A 1027 12.56 -39.18 -19.25
C GLU A 1027 13.39 -38.85 -20.50
#